data_AF-A0A3B5QF34-F1
#
_entry.id   AF-A0A3B5QF34-F1
#
_cell.length_a   1.000
_cell.length_b   1.000
_cell.length_c   1.000
_cell.angle_alpha   90.00
_cell.angle_beta   90.00
_cell.angle_gamma   90.00
#
_symmetry.space_group_name_H-M   'P 1'
#
loop_
_entity.id
_entity.type
_entity.pdbx_description
1 polymer ?
#
loop_
_entity_poly.entity_id
_entity_poly.type
_entity_poly.pdbx_seq_one_letter_code
_entity_poly.pdbx_strand_id
1 'polypeptide(L)'
;MSLFKARDWWSAALGEGEEFDQGCLCVGDVDNSGTGHDKIVVGSYMGMLRIFSPNANKLSDGGTADAQLLEVQLQNAIIQVEVGKFVSCSDLLHLAVLHPRKLSVYSVTGTSGNVEHGDQYQLKLMYEHNLQRTACNMTYGTFGGVTGHHSLCIQSMDGMLMFFEQDSYSFGRFLPGFLLPGPLAYNPRTDSFLTVSSARQLEGYKYETLAIATDAESRQDSDLLPKTGGKRLTPDWTFVLGEQALDISVPSFSHSSSSVMVLGERNLFCLRDNGQIRFMKKLEFNPSCFLPYISVKDGTTNMLLGNHNNMLLVYQDVTLKWAAQLPFVPVAVRVANLPELKGVVVSLSSDGHFLCSYMGTDPSFFSTPKVDAREADYEQIDAEMKKLQKFIREATRTQDILPKSDAVDDLSVKATVSSCLDTLSQALIQDIDGLPVPSVTVQVKVKTNSVLQSAKLSICVQPPLAVTQDQFVLEPMGVGSTKEVAFSAFLNGQYLPADLTGDIVVSYSSPTELNPKGVPRVLQSRFSLPLALVCLPSSPAKNTKFKVTVDTNQPPIDLSAIFREFSMKTEDKDGNSLAFQFLSGAKVTVLASKTSQRYRIQSDSFEDMWLVVKELVQRFDQHFSKLGIKDFKKSFSGPMPLQEYFLSVDNHFQLRVSAQQYQDLLSERAVQFRAIQRRLLTRFKDKTPAPLQNLDKLLDATYNQVIALAEAAEENWALLEQAFVRLRSSTHLLVLLLSLWQGLTPDQTAILEATLLPLLQDTPQLGWEESCDAAVSHLLRSCLSRSPKDQATSLAQAGGPVLGLPQDTTRLKKHIALLCDRIGKGGRLTLASEANVQIPAQIQNLAAPGGVEPIAEVSGDGEDLEHPQEITKFIKKKPSKKVKKEKEKKEVSREPSEADVKEEAGVPEETLKEVKREKKEPSKDKKESKKDSSKEPKEPKDDTKKKESSSSKEKKEKKEKEGKESGDKKVSRKSSLKVKEKKKDPEAGEG
;
A
#
# COMPACT_ATOMS: atom_id res chain seq x y z
N MET A 1 -1.91 0.51 41.80
CA MET A 1 -1.56 1.02 40.46
C MET A 1 -1.95 2.49 40.39
N SER A 2 -1.00 3.42 40.40
CA SER A 2 -1.28 4.83 40.71
C SER A 2 -0.52 5.83 39.82
N LEU A 3 0.78 5.58 39.59
CA LEU A 3 1.66 6.43 38.82
C LEU A 3 1.08 6.83 37.45
N PHE A 4 1.25 8.12 37.10
CA PHE A 4 0.81 8.73 35.84
C PHE A 4 -0.70 8.60 35.54
N LYS A 5 -1.53 8.50 36.57
CA LYS A 5 -2.99 8.65 36.45
C LYS A 5 -3.51 9.79 37.31
N ALA A 6 -4.49 10.52 36.80
CA ALA A 6 -5.32 11.38 37.63
C ALA A 6 -6.14 10.45 38.54
N ARG A 7 -6.04 10.67 39.85
CA ARG A 7 -6.77 9.89 40.85
C ARG A 7 -8.02 10.64 41.25
N ASP A 8 -9.14 9.93 41.21
CA ASP A 8 -10.42 10.46 41.65
C ASP A 8 -10.38 10.80 43.14
N TRP A 9 -10.92 11.97 43.46
CA TRP A 9 -11.19 12.46 44.80
C TRP A 9 -12.69 12.68 45.00
N TRP A 10 -13.35 13.21 43.95
CA TRP A 10 -14.80 13.26 43.82
C TRP A 10 -15.16 13.41 42.34
N SER A 11 -16.07 12.58 41.85
CA SER A 11 -16.56 12.62 40.46
C SER A 11 -18.08 12.59 40.38
N ALA A 12 -18.61 13.12 39.27
CA ALA A 12 -20.04 13.19 38.98
C ALA A 12 -20.27 13.15 37.46
N ALA A 13 -21.49 12.76 37.05
CA ALA A 13 -22.01 13.00 35.72
C ALA A 13 -23.11 14.07 35.81
N LEU A 14 -22.99 15.14 35.04
CA LEU A 14 -23.83 16.34 35.14
C LEU A 14 -24.96 16.31 34.09
N GLY A 15 -26.07 15.67 34.46
CA GLY A 15 -27.26 15.55 33.63
C GLY A 15 -27.18 14.46 32.56
N GLU A 16 -28.24 14.35 31.75
CA GLU A 16 -28.29 13.47 30.57
C GLU A 16 -28.45 14.31 29.31
N GLY A 17 -27.46 14.25 28.41
CA GLY A 17 -27.49 15.00 27.15
C GLY A 17 -27.25 16.52 27.27
N GLU A 18 -26.69 16.98 28.39
CA GLU A 18 -26.20 18.36 28.53
C GLU A 18 -24.87 18.58 27.81
N GLU A 19 -24.64 19.80 27.32
CA GLU A 19 -23.39 20.20 26.64
C GLU A 19 -22.67 21.33 27.40
N PHE A 20 -21.34 21.27 27.41
CA PHE A 20 -20.45 22.18 28.15
C PHE A 20 -19.20 22.58 27.35
N ASP A 21 -18.64 23.76 27.64
CA ASP A 21 -17.46 24.35 26.98
C ASP A 21 -16.51 25.04 27.99
N GLN A 22 -15.40 25.62 27.54
CA GLN A 22 -14.36 26.21 28.38
C GLN A 22 -14.83 27.33 29.33
N GLY A 23 -15.91 28.04 28.96
CA GLY A 23 -16.55 29.08 29.77
C GLY A 23 -17.48 28.55 30.88
N CYS A 24 -17.85 27.28 30.83
CA CYS A 24 -18.85 26.66 31.71
C CYS A 24 -18.35 26.38 33.14
N LEU A 25 -17.04 26.45 33.40
CA LEU A 25 -16.43 26.07 34.67
C LEU A 25 -15.71 27.24 35.37
N CYS A 26 -16.20 27.62 36.54
CA CYS A 26 -15.59 28.63 37.42
C CYS A 26 -15.36 28.06 38.84
N VAL A 27 -14.44 28.67 39.60
CA VAL A 27 -14.01 28.25 40.94
C VAL A 27 -13.76 29.48 41.81
N GLY A 28 -14.29 29.51 43.03
CA GLY A 28 -14.07 30.57 44.02
C GLY A 28 -15.05 30.54 45.21
N ASP A 29 -14.80 31.31 46.27
CA ASP A 29 -15.68 31.47 47.45
C ASP A 29 -16.93 32.33 47.14
N VAL A 30 -17.77 31.85 46.22
CA VAL A 30 -18.93 32.55 45.65
C VAL A 30 -20.05 32.82 46.65
N ASP A 31 -20.14 31.99 47.68
CA ASP A 31 -20.99 32.10 48.87
C ASP A 31 -20.39 33.06 49.93
N ASN A 32 -19.18 33.58 49.70
CA ASN A 32 -18.47 34.52 50.59
C ASN A 32 -18.33 34.00 52.02
N SER A 33 -18.05 32.70 52.17
CA SER A 33 -18.00 32.02 53.47
C SER A 33 -16.92 32.55 54.41
N GLY A 34 -15.90 33.23 53.87
CA GLY A 34 -14.75 33.72 54.65
C GLY A 34 -13.81 32.60 55.14
N THR A 35 -14.11 31.35 54.78
CA THR A 35 -13.27 30.18 55.11
C THR A 35 -12.03 30.08 54.22
N GLY A 36 -12.07 30.72 53.04
CA GLY A 36 -11.02 30.58 52.01
C GLY A 36 -11.08 29.24 51.27
N HIS A 37 -12.22 28.52 51.32
CA HIS A 37 -12.46 27.31 50.54
C HIS A 37 -13.30 27.59 49.30
N ASP A 38 -12.73 27.27 48.13
CA ASP A 38 -13.35 27.52 46.84
C ASP A 38 -14.55 26.59 46.61
N LYS A 39 -15.65 27.15 46.11
CA LYS A 39 -16.78 26.37 45.57
C LYS A 39 -16.61 26.25 44.06
N ILE A 40 -17.21 25.23 43.47
CA ILE A 40 -17.12 24.96 42.04
C ILE A 40 -18.45 25.28 41.38
N VAL A 41 -18.45 26.18 40.40
CA VAL A 41 -19.65 26.61 39.67
C VAL A 41 -19.61 26.04 38.26
N VAL A 42 -20.69 25.36 37.86
CA VAL A 42 -20.86 24.79 36.53
C VAL A 42 -22.15 25.31 35.89
N GLY A 43 -22.04 25.90 34.70
CA GLY A 43 -23.16 26.37 33.89
C GLY A 43 -23.31 25.57 32.58
N SER A 44 -24.54 25.18 32.24
CA SER A 44 -24.86 24.29 31.11
C SER A 44 -25.46 25.05 29.91
N TYR A 45 -25.22 24.55 28.69
CA TYR A 45 -25.94 25.02 27.50
C TYR A 45 -27.45 24.74 27.55
N MET A 46 -27.92 23.84 28.42
CA MET A 46 -29.36 23.66 28.70
C MET A 46 -29.91 24.69 29.71
N GLY A 47 -29.09 25.59 30.24
CA GLY A 47 -29.49 26.62 31.21
C GLY A 47 -29.41 26.17 32.68
N MET A 48 -28.96 24.95 32.95
CA MET A 48 -28.74 24.45 34.32
C MET A 48 -27.49 25.10 34.94
N LEU A 49 -27.67 25.72 36.11
CA LEU A 49 -26.59 26.28 36.92
C LEU A 49 -26.46 25.45 38.21
N ARG A 50 -25.27 24.91 38.47
CA ARG A 50 -24.96 24.07 39.64
C ARG A 50 -23.77 24.63 40.41
N ILE A 51 -23.82 24.56 41.74
CA ILE A 51 -22.68 24.92 42.61
C ILE A 51 -22.38 23.76 43.57
N PHE A 52 -21.12 23.36 43.65
CA PHE A 52 -20.66 22.22 44.43
C PHE A 52 -19.63 22.61 45.50
N SER A 53 -19.64 21.86 46.61
CA SER A 53 -18.63 21.88 47.68
C SER A 53 -18.23 20.46 48.07
N PRO A 54 -17.41 19.76 47.26
CA PRO A 54 -17.07 18.35 47.50
C PRO A 54 -16.26 18.13 48.78
N ASN A 55 -16.67 17.15 49.60
CA ASN A 55 -16.00 16.68 50.81
C ASN A 55 -15.85 15.16 50.74
N ALA A 56 -14.69 14.59 51.09
CA ALA A 56 -14.42 13.17 50.87
C ALA A 56 -15.05 12.23 51.91
N ASN A 57 -15.28 12.72 53.12
CA ASN A 57 -15.83 11.94 54.25
C ASN A 57 -17.31 11.47 54.08
N LYS A 58 -17.92 11.61 52.89
CA LYS A 58 -19.32 11.24 52.59
C LYS A 58 -19.49 10.16 51.51
N LEU A 59 -18.43 9.46 51.09
CA LEU A 59 -18.46 8.48 50.00
C LEU A 59 -19.25 7.15 50.27
N SER A 60 -20.05 7.06 51.34
CA SER A 60 -20.85 5.87 51.67
C SER A 60 -22.33 6.06 51.31
N ASP A 61 -22.76 5.47 50.18
CA ASP A 61 -24.14 5.34 49.66
C ASP A 61 -24.99 6.62 49.48
N GLY A 62 -24.55 7.78 49.97
CA GLY A 62 -25.11 9.10 49.64
C GLY A 62 -24.59 9.62 48.31
N GLY A 63 -25.48 9.86 47.35
CA GLY A 63 -25.14 10.36 46.02
C GLY A 63 -24.72 11.84 45.98
N THR A 64 -24.61 12.39 44.77
CA THR A 64 -24.16 13.76 44.46
C THR A 64 -24.87 14.88 45.22
N ALA A 65 -26.08 14.65 45.72
CA ALA A 65 -26.88 15.58 46.51
C ALA A 65 -26.11 16.20 47.69
N ASP A 66 -25.32 15.39 48.42
CA ASP A 66 -24.65 15.83 49.65
C ASP A 66 -23.41 16.74 49.42
N ALA A 67 -23.01 16.92 48.15
CA ALA A 67 -21.95 17.82 47.71
C ALA A 67 -22.47 18.99 46.85
N GLN A 68 -23.76 19.01 46.51
CA GLN A 68 -24.39 20.05 45.67
C GLN A 68 -25.06 21.10 46.56
N LEU A 69 -24.57 22.34 46.53
CA LEU A 69 -25.09 23.45 47.33
C LEU A 69 -26.38 24.02 46.73
N LEU A 70 -26.44 24.16 45.41
CA LEU A 70 -27.65 24.53 44.68
C LEU A 70 -27.63 24.02 43.24
N GLU A 71 -28.82 23.83 42.68
CA GLU A 71 -29.09 23.54 41.27
C GLU A 71 -30.31 24.35 40.83
N VAL A 72 -30.17 25.15 39.77
CA VAL A 72 -31.20 26.08 39.29
C VAL A 72 -31.28 26.03 37.76
N GLN A 73 -32.46 25.71 37.23
CA GLN A 73 -32.78 25.86 35.81
C GLN A 73 -33.04 27.33 35.48
N LEU A 74 -32.12 27.97 34.76
CA LEU A 74 -32.35 29.27 34.12
C LEU A 74 -33.02 29.08 32.75
N GLN A 75 -33.78 30.07 32.29
CA GLN A 75 -34.58 29.97 31.05
C GLN A 75 -33.76 29.96 29.75
N ASN A 76 -32.47 30.30 29.81
CA ASN A 76 -31.59 30.45 28.65
C ASN A 76 -30.29 29.69 28.87
N ALA A 77 -29.69 29.19 27.79
CA ALA A 77 -28.34 28.61 27.76
C ALA A 77 -27.32 29.50 28.49
N ILE A 78 -26.39 28.89 29.23
CA ILE A 78 -25.30 29.59 29.92
C ILE A 78 -24.01 29.41 29.11
N ILE A 79 -23.51 30.50 28.53
CA ILE A 79 -22.28 30.51 27.72
C ILE A 79 -21.04 30.53 28.63
N GLN A 80 -21.06 31.36 29.67
CA GLN A 80 -19.91 31.60 30.54
C GLN A 80 -20.35 31.97 31.95
N VAL A 81 -19.61 31.48 32.95
CA VAL A 81 -19.79 31.82 34.36
C VAL A 81 -18.50 32.40 34.94
N GLU A 82 -18.60 33.52 35.65
CA GLU A 82 -17.45 34.18 36.29
C GLU A 82 -17.81 34.65 37.71
N VAL A 83 -16.82 34.61 38.62
CA VAL A 83 -16.96 35.06 40.02
C VAL A 83 -16.07 36.27 40.25
N GLY A 84 -16.64 37.37 40.75
CA GLY A 84 -15.91 38.65 40.88
C GLY A 84 -16.71 39.74 41.60
N LYS A 85 -16.07 40.91 41.83
CA LYS A 85 -16.67 42.04 42.56
C LYS A 85 -17.57 42.89 41.65
N PHE A 86 -18.68 42.32 41.19
CA PHE A 86 -19.54 42.92 40.16
C PHE A 86 -20.58 43.93 40.69
N VAL A 87 -20.67 44.19 41.99
CA VAL A 87 -21.65 45.11 42.58
C VAL A 87 -20.95 46.30 43.24
N SER A 88 -21.35 47.50 42.84
CA SER A 88 -20.84 48.78 43.37
C SER A 88 -21.02 48.90 44.87
N CYS A 89 -20.04 49.49 45.56
CA CYS A 89 -20.00 49.64 47.02
C CYS A 89 -20.05 48.32 47.82
N SER A 90 -19.84 47.16 47.18
CA SER A 90 -19.71 45.86 47.83
C SER A 90 -18.34 45.25 47.57
N ASP A 91 -17.69 44.75 48.63
CA ASP A 91 -16.45 43.98 48.55
C ASP A 91 -16.68 42.48 48.30
N LEU A 92 -17.94 42.02 48.29
CA LEU A 92 -18.30 40.62 48.13
C LEU A 92 -18.14 40.14 46.68
N LEU A 93 -17.81 38.85 46.54
CA LEU A 93 -17.84 38.14 45.27
C LEU A 93 -19.29 37.84 44.86
N HIS A 94 -19.58 38.03 43.58
CA HIS A 94 -20.86 37.82 42.94
C HIS A 94 -20.66 36.92 41.71
N LEU A 95 -21.71 36.22 41.30
CA LEU A 95 -21.71 35.33 40.15
C LEU A 95 -22.31 36.04 38.93
N ALA A 96 -21.48 36.30 37.91
CA ALA A 96 -21.93 36.74 36.60
C ALA A 96 -22.25 35.53 35.73
N VAL A 97 -23.45 35.52 35.14
CA VAL A 97 -23.92 34.46 34.23
C VAL A 97 -24.22 35.08 32.87
N LEU A 98 -23.46 34.67 31.85
CA LEU A 98 -23.64 35.11 30.47
C LEU A 98 -24.57 34.16 29.72
N HIS A 99 -25.63 34.72 29.14
CA HIS A 99 -26.52 34.05 28.21
C HIS A 99 -26.38 34.70 26.81
N PRO A 100 -26.84 34.04 25.72
CA PRO A 100 -26.70 34.56 24.36
C PRO A 100 -27.20 36.00 24.14
N ARG A 101 -28.21 36.45 24.90
CA ARG A 101 -28.83 37.79 24.76
C ARG A 101 -28.95 38.56 26.07
N LYS A 102 -28.31 38.10 27.16
CA LYS A 102 -28.58 38.56 28.52
C LYS A 102 -27.36 38.35 29.42
N LEU A 103 -27.01 39.33 30.24
CA LEU A 103 -26.05 39.16 31.35
C LEU A 103 -26.84 39.33 32.65
N SER A 104 -26.82 38.32 33.52
CA SER A 104 -27.48 38.36 34.82
C SER A 104 -26.43 38.21 35.92
N VAL A 105 -26.45 39.10 36.92
CA VAL A 105 -25.50 39.07 38.04
C VAL A 105 -26.25 38.70 39.32
N TYR A 106 -25.77 37.67 40.00
CA TYR A 106 -26.40 37.06 41.16
C TYR A 106 -25.50 37.15 42.40
N SER A 107 -26.13 37.32 43.57
CA SER A 107 -25.53 37.04 44.87
C SER A 107 -25.96 35.63 45.31
N VAL A 108 -24.99 34.83 45.76
CA VAL A 108 -25.24 33.50 46.35
C VAL A 108 -25.16 33.65 47.86
N THR A 109 -26.22 33.29 48.57
CA THR A 109 -26.27 33.39 50.04
C THR A 109 -26.69 32.06 50.65
N GLY A 110 -25.79 31.44 51.42
CA GLY A 110 -26.11 30.29 52.27
C GLY A 110 -26.77 30.75 53.59
N THR A 111 -27.83 30.07 54.00
CA THR A 111 -28.49 30.26 55.31
C THR A 111 -28.43 28.94 56.06
N SER A 112 -27.74 28.91 57.20
CA SER A 112 -27.52 27.66 57.94
C SER A 112 -28.79 27.09 58.56
N GLY A 113 -28.96 25.77 58.44
CA GLY A 113 -30.14 25.05 58.94
C GLY A 113 -30.04 24.71 60.43
N ASN A 114 -31.08 25.02 61.22
CA ASN A 114 -31.15 24.65 62.64
C ASN A 114 -31.67 23.23 62.92
N VAL A 115 -32.11 22.49 61.89
CA VAL A 115 -32.68 21.12 61.98
C VAL A 115 -32.31 20.35 60.69
N GLU A 116 -32.51 19.03 60.67
CA GLU A 116 -32.10 17.98 59.71
C GLU A 116 -32.38 18.19 58.19
N HIS A 117 -32.82 19.36 57.74
CA HIS A 117 -33.00 19.72 56.32
C HIS A 117 -31.93 20.67 55.76
N GLY A 118 -30.74 20.64 56.34
CA GLY A 118 -29.50 21.17 55.76
C GLY A 118 -29.39 22.70 55.66
N ASP A 119 -28.27 23.16 55.12
CA ASP A 119 -28.03 24.57 54.81
C ASP A 119 -28.72 24.93 53.49
N GLN A 120 -29.48 26.04 53.48
CA GLN A 120 -30.24 26.46 52.31
C GLN A 120 -29.51 27.59 51.56
N TYR A 121 -29.10 27.31 50.33
CA TYR A 121 -28.49 28.31 49.44
C TYR A 121 -29.54 28.95 48.54
N GLN A 122 -29.53 30.29 48.48
CA GLN A 122 -30.42 31.07 47.63
C GLN A 122 -29.62 31.86 46.59
N LEU A 123 -30.11 31.85 45.35
CA LEU A 123 -29.53 32.57 44.21
C LEU A 123 -30.36 33.83 43.97
N LYS A 124 -29.88 34.98 44.46
CA LYS A 124 -30.59 36.26 44.37
C LYS A 124 -30.09 37.09 43.20
N LEU A 125 -30.96 37.41 42.24
CA LEU A 125 -30.64 38.35 41.16
C LEU A 125 -30.40 39.76 41.75
N MET A 126 -29.27 40.37 41.39
CA MET A 126 -28.90 41.72 41.81
C MET A 126 -29.23 42.75 40.74
N TYR A 127 -28.82 42.49 39.50
CA TYR A 127 -29.18 43.27 38.31
C TYR A 127 -29.05 42.43 37.04
N GLU A 128 -29.59 42.95 35.92
CA GLU A 128 -29.62 42.27 34.63
C GLU A 128 -29.49 43.25 33.46
N HIS A 129 -28.62 42.92 32.50
CA HIS A 129 -28.42 43.65 31.26
C HIS A 129 -28.98 42.87 30.06
N ASN A 130 -29.88 43.51 29.32
CA ASN A 130 -30.40 42.97 28.05
C ASN A 130 -29.47 43.35 26.89
N LEU A 131 -28.93 42.35 26.19
CA LEU A 131 -27.91 42.56 25.17
C LEU A 131 -28.55 42.82 23.80
N GLN A 132 -28.11 43.88 23.13
CA GLN A 132 -28.57 44.25 21.78
C GLN A 132 -28.01 43.32 20.69
N ARG A 133 -26.87 42.68 20.95
CA ARG A 133 -26.19 41.71 20.08
C ARG A 133 -26.08 40.36 20.78
N THR A 134 -25.80 39.32 20.00
CA THR A 134 -25.61 37.98 20.56
C THR A 134 -24.19 37.85 21.10
N ALA A 135 -24.02 37.44 22.36
CA ALA A 135 -22.72 37.28 23.01
C ALA A 135 -21.99 36.00 22.53
N CYS A 136 -20.65 36.03 22.56
CA CYS A 136 -19.78 34.88 22.35
C CYS A 136 -19.01 34.49 23.62
N ASN A 137 -18.45 35.48 24.32
CA ASN A 137 -17.72 35.33 25.58
C ASN A 137 -17.72 36.68 26.33
N MET A 138 -17.18 36.68 27.54
CA MET A 138 -16.86 37.89 28.30
C MET A 138 -15.51 37.79 28.99
N THR A 139 -15.03 38.90 29.53
CA THR A 139 -13.90 38.99 30.43
C THR A 139 -14.12 40.12 31.43
N TYR A 140 -13.50 40.06 32.61
CA TYR A 140 -13.67 41.05 33.67
C TYR A 140 -12.36 41.66 34.16
N GLY A 141 -12.46 42.80 34.85
CA GLY A 141 -11.35 43.34 35.60
C GLY A 141 -11.51 44.80 36.01
N THR A 142 -10.42 45.35 36.55
CA THR A 142 -10.27 46.75 36.96
C THR A 142 -9.90 47.61 35.76
N PHE A 143 -10.82 47.76 34.80
CA PHE A 143 -10.60 48.57 33.58
C PHE A 143 -10.32 50.03 33.97
N GLY A 144 -9.37 50.69 33.28
CA GLY A 144 -8.96 52.06 33.62
C GLY A 144 -8.25 52.20 34.98
N GLY A 145 -7.88 51.09 35.62
CA GLY A 145 -7.21 51.08 36.93
C GLY A 145 -8.13 51.32 38.14
N VAL A 146 -9.46 51.22 37.98
CA VAL A 146 -10.43 51.42 39.06
C VAL A 146 -10.22 50.40 40.20
N THR A 147 -10.06 50.87 41.43
CA THR A 147 -9.85 50.02 42.61
C THR A 147 -11.17 49.72 43.34
N GLY A 148 -11.43 48.43 43.62
CA GLY A 148 -12.51 47.98 44.52
C GLY A 148 -13.59 47.12 43.85
N HIS A 149 -13.92 47.41 42.59
CA HIS A 149 -14.95 46.68 41.83
C HIS A 149 -14.42 46.19 40.49
N HIS A 150 -15.07 45.18 39.91
CA HIS A 150 -14.77 44.66 38.59
C HIS A 150 -15.84 45.14 37.60
N SER A 151 -15.40 45.61 36.43
CA SER A 151 -16.26 45.88 35.27
C SER A 151 -16.22 44.68 34.32
N LEU A 152 -17.24 44.56 33.46
CA LEU A 152 -17.43 43.44 32.53
C LEU A 152 -17.33 43.91 31.08
N CYS A 153 -16.63 43.14 30.24
CA CYS A 153 -16.51 43.35 28.80
C CYS A 153 -17.03 42.11 28.07
N ILE A 154 -18.12 42.25 27.32
CA ILE A 154 -18.73 41.16 26.54
C ILE A 154 -18.32 41.29 25.08
N GLN A 155 -17.81 40.21 24.46
CA GLN A 155 -17.60 40.12 23.02
C GLN A 155 -18.89 39.61 22.35
N SER A 156 -19.38 40.31 21.33
CA SER A 156 -20.48 39.80 20.50
C SER A 156 -20.00 38.91 19.35
N MET A 157 -20.88 38.04 18.86
CA MET A 157 -20.65 37.15 17.71
C MET A 157 -20.28 37.88 16.41
N ASP A 158 -20.62 39.17 16.32
CA ASP A 158 -20.33 40.09 15.22
C ASP A 158 -19.19 41.09 15.53
N GLY A 159 -18.46 40.90 16.63
CA GLY A 159 -17.18 41.57 16.89
C GLY A 159 -17.26 42.92 17.59
N MET A 160 -18.37 43.22 18.25
CA MET A 160 -18.48 44.38 19.13
C MET A 160 -18.04 44.01 20.55
N LEU A 161 -17.09 44.75 21.13
CA LEU A 161 -16.84 44.75 22.57
C LEU A 161 -17.84 45.69 23.24
N MET A 162 -18.54 45.20 24.27
CA MET A 162 -19.56 45.95 25.03
C MET A 162 -19.14 46.04 26.50
N PHE A 163 -19.01 47.25 27.02
CA PHE A 163 -18.46 47.54 28.34
C PHE A 163 -19.56 47.91 29.35
N PHE A 164 -19.51 47.30 30.53
CA PHE A 164 -20.48 47.45 31.60
C PHE A 164 -19.76 47.78 32.92
N GLU A 165 -20.02 48.98 33.44
CA GLU A 165 -19.66 49.39 34.79
C GLU A 165 -20.81 48.99 35.74
N GLN A 166 -20.69 47.77 36.26
CA GLN A 166 -21.64 47.13 37.18
C GLN A 166 -23.08 47.12 36.62
N ASP A 167 -24.01 47.86 37.22
CA ASP A 167 -25.42 47.96 36.82
C ASP A 167 -25.66 48.94 35.67
N SER A 168 -24.61 49.55 35.13
CA SER A 168 -24.67 50.48 33.99
C SER A 168 -23.94 49.95 32.74
N TYR A 169 -24.40 50.39 31.56
CA TYR A 169 -23.72 50.17 30.28
C TYR A 169 -22.94 51.43 29.90
N SER A 170 -21.64 51.30 29.68
CA SER A 170 -20.74 52.44 29.46
C SER A 170 -20.66 52.81 27.97
N PHE A 171 -20.22 51.87 27.13
CA PHE A 171 -20.07 52.04 25.69
C PHE A 171 -19.82 50.70 24.99
N GLY A 172 -19.74 50.70 23.66
CA GLY A 172 -19.23 49.56 22.88
C GLY A 172 -18.49 50.00 21.63
N ARG A 173 -17.65 49.11 21.07
CA ARG A 173 -16.80 49.38 19.89
C ARG A 173 -16.67 48.13 19.02
N PHE A 174 -16.67 48.30 17.71
CA PHE A 174 -16.36 47.20 16.79
C PHE A 174 -14.85 46.98 16.61
N LEU A 175 -14.43 45.71 16.64
CA LEU A 175 -13.07 45.29 16.30
C LEU A 175 -12.83 45.40 14.77
N PRO A 176 -11.70 45.97 14.32
CA PRO A 176 -11.40 46.10 12.90
C PRO A 176 -11.07 44.75 12.25
N GLY A 177 -11.60 44.50 11.05
CA GLY A 177 -11.24 43.29 10.27
C GLY A 177 -11.85 41.97 10.79
N PHE A 178 -12.86 42.07 11.65
CA PHE A 178 -13.56 40.92 12.23
C PHE A 178 -14.22 40.01 11.19
N LEU A 179 -14.35 38.72 11.52
CA LEU A 179 -15.09 37.72 10.72
C LEU A 179 -15.65 36.58 11.60
N LEU A 180 -14.89 36.17 12.62
CA LEU A 180 -15.28 35.20 13.64
C LEU A 180 -14.75 35.71 14.99
N PRO A 181 -15.45 35.45 16.10
CA PRO A 181 -14.94 35.70 17.43
C PRO A 181 -13.76 34.77 17.73
N GLY A 182 -12.84 35.27 18.54
CA GLY A 182 -11.74 34.53 19.14
C GLY A 182 -11.64 34.85 20.63
N PRO A 183 -10.84 34.12 21.40
CA PRO A 183 -10.70 34.32 22.84
C PRO A 183 -10.31 35.77 23.18
N LEU A 184 -10.84 36.26 24.30
CA LEU A 184 -10.68 37.64 24.79
C LEU A 184 -10.22 37.61 26.26
N ALA A 185 -9.16 38.35 26.58
CA ALA A 185 -8.67 38.51 27.95
C ALA A 185 -8.26 39.96 28.24
N TYR A 186 -8.45 40.41 29.48
CA TYR A 186 -7.96 41.70 29.96
C TYR A 186 -6.60 41.57 30.67
N ASN A 187 -5.65 42.47 30.36
CA ASN A 187 -4.35 42.57 31.03
C ASN A 187 -4.34 43.78 31.98
N PRO A 188 -4.47 43.58 33.31
CA PRO A 188 -4.50 44.67 34.28
C PRO A 188 -3.17 45.40 34.45
N ARG A 189 -2.03 44.85 33.95
CA ARG A 189 -0.73 45.54 34.03
C ARG A 189 -0.56 46.63 32.96
N THR A 190 -1.31 46.54 31.86
CA THR A 190 -1.24 47.49 30.74
C THR A 190 -2.57 48.15 30.38
N ASP A 191 -3.63 47.92 31.16
CA ASP A 191 -5.00 48.39 30.88
C ASP A 191 -5.40 48.12 29.42
N SER A 192 -5.23 46.86 28.99
CA SER A 192 -5.36 46.46 27.59
C SER A 192 -6.14 45.15 27.42
N PHE A 193 -6.99 45.12 26.41
CA PHE A 193 -7.71 43.93 25.96
C PHE A 193 -6.89 43.22 24.89
N LEU A 194 -6.78 41.90 25.04
CA LEU A 194 -6.02 41.01 24.17
C LEU A 194 -6.99 40.03 23.52
N THR A 195 -6.99 39.97 22.19
CA THR A 195 -7.85 39.05 21.43
C THR A 195 -7.10 38.49 20.23
N VAL A 196 -7.49 37.30 19.76
CA VAL A 196 -6.97 36.74 18.50
C VAL A 196 -8.01 36.88 17.40
N SER A 197 -7.62 37.50 16.28
CA SER A 197 -8.51 37.74 15.15
C SER A 197 -8.51 36.61 14.13
N SER A 198 -9.54 36.59 13.28
CA SER A 198 -9.67 35.67 12.14
C SER A 198 -8.44 35.68 11.19
N ALA A 199 -7.68 36.77 11.18
CA ALA A 199 -6.41 36.91 10.46
C ALA A 199 -5.23 36.13 11.08
N ARG A 200 -5.44 35.44 12.21
CA ARG A 200 -4.44 34.68 12.99
C ARG A 200 -3.36 35.57 13.58
N GLN A 201 -3.81 36.70 14.12
CA GLN A 201 -2.99 37.70 14.82
C GLN A 201 -3.54 37.88 16.23
N LEU A 202 -2.64 37.90 17.21
CA LEU A 202 -2.92 38.42 18.55
C LEU A 202 -2.83 39.94 18.50
N GLU A 203 -3.87 40.62 18.98
CA GLU A 203 -4.04 42.07 18.87
C GLU A 203 -4.28 42.67 20.25
N GLY A 204 -3.51 43.72 20.60
CA GLY A 204 -3.64 44.44 21.86
C GLY A 204 -4.34 45.79 21.70
N TYR A 205 -5.40 46.04 22.47
CA TYR A 205 -6.19 47.27 22.44
C TYR A 205 -6.27 47.91 23.83
N LYS A 206 -5.67 49.09 24.02
CA LYS A 206 -5.74 49.85 25.28
C LYS A 206 -7.16 50.33 25.58
N TYR A 207 -7.60 50.24 26.83
CA TYR A 207 -8.94 50.63 27.25
C TYR A 207 -9.24 52.11 26.95
N GLU A 208 -8.32 53.03 27.26
CA GLU A 208 -8.42 54.45 26.88
C GLU A 208 -8.67 54.64 25.38
N THR A 209 -7.99 53.87 24.52
CA THR A 209 -8.13 53.96 23.07
C THR A 209 -9.49 53.42 22.60
N LEU A 210 -10.01 52.37 23.24
CA LEU A 210 -11.36 51.87 23.00
C LEU A 210 -12.42 52.88 23.46
N ALA A 211 -12.29 53.46 24.64
CA ALA A 211 -13.23 54.47 25.15
C ALA A 211 -13.31 55.71 24.23
N ILE A 212 -12.17 56.26 23.81
CA ILE A 212 -12.08 57.49 23.01
C ILE A 212 -12.41 57.25 21.51
N ALA A 213 -12.25 56.03 20.99
CA ALA A 213 -12.55 55.74 19.58
C ALA A 213 -14.03 56.03 19.22
N THR A 214 -14.25 56.56 18.02
CA THR A 214 -15.59 56.76 17.46
C THR A 214 -15.92 55.62 16.49
N ASP A 215 -17.10 55.01 16.59
CA ASP A 215 -17.55 54.02 15.62
C ASP A 215 -17.58 54.61 14.20
N ALA A 216 -17.17 53.81 13.22
CA ALA A 216 -17.14 54.22 11.81
C ALA A 216 -18.53 54.23 11.14
N GLU A 217 -19.51 53.56 11.75
CA GLU A 217 -20.80 53.23 11.13
C GLU A 217 -22.01 54.02 11.65
N SER A 218 -21.81 54.98 12.58
CA SER A 218 -22.84 55.96 13.00
C SER A 218 -23.18 57.02 11.92
N ARG A 219 -23.06 56.65 10.65
CA ARG A 219 -23.24 57.49 9.46
C ARG A 219 -24.54 57.14 8.71
N GLN A 220 -25.68 57.19 9.39
CA GLN A 220 -27.00 57.14 8.75
C GLN A 220 -27.82 58.43 8.88
N ASP A 221 -27.46 59.36 9.75
CA ASP A 221 -28.05 60.72 9.74
C ASP A 221 -27.28 61.64 8.77
N SER A 222 -27.90 61.94 7.64
CA SER A 222 -27.50 63.02 6.75
C SER A 222 -28.16 64.34 7.19
N ASP A 223 -27.33 65.34 7.57
CA ASP A 223 -27.50 66.79 7.27
C ASP A 223 -26.71 67.74 8.19
N LEU A 224 -25.79 67.27 9.04
CA LEU A 224 -24.90 68.14 9.83
C LEU A 224 -23.41 68.03 9.45
N LEU A 225 -22.75 69.19 9.41
CA LEU A 225 -21.38 69.38 8.94
C LEU A 225 -20.33 68.72 9.85
N PRO A 226 -19.27 68.10 9.29
CA PRO A 226 -18.28 67.38 10.07
C PRO A 226 -17.38 68.34 10.87
N LYS A 227 -17.54 68.32 12.21
CA LYS A 227 -16.54 68.83 13.15
C LYS A 227 -15.90 67.64 13.87
N THR A 228 -14.58 67.73 14.11
CA THR A 228 -13.71 66.68 14.70
C THR A 228 -13.78 65.31 14.02
N GLY A 229 -12.79 65.01 13.16
CA GLY A 229 -12.60 63.66 12.65
C GLY A 229 -12.02 62.73 13.73
N GLY A 230 -12.81 61.77 14.19
CA GLY A 230 -12.37 60.75 15.15
C GLY A 230 -11.32 59.82 14.54
N LYS A 231 -10.41 59.30 15.39
CA LYS A 231 -9.41 58.31 14.99
C LYS A 231 -10.09 56.95 14.79
N ARG A 232 -9.82 56.29 13.65
CA ARG A 232 -10.18 54.89 13.42
C ARG A 232 -9.48 54.02 14.47
N LEU A 233 -10.20 53.07 15.07
CA LEU A 233 -9.62 52.12 16.01
C LEU A 233 -8.52 51.30 15.32
N THR A 234 -7.35 51.24 15.96
CA THR A 234 -6.20 50.43 15.56
C THR A 234 -5.62 49.75 16.81
N PRO A 235 -5.12 48.51 16.72
CA PRO A 235 -4.39 47.89 17.82
C PRO A 235 -3.10 48.66 18.13
N ASP A 236 -2.69 48.63 19.41
CA ASP A 236 -1.45 49.21 19.92
C ASP A 236 -0.23 48.40 19.46
N TRP A 237 -0.39 47.08 19.39
CA TRP A 237 0.54 46.14 18.76
C TRP A 237 -0.19 44.90 18.23
N THR A 238 0.41 44.23 17.26
CA THR A 238 -0.07 42.93 16.76
C THR A 238 1.07 41.91 16.66
N PHE A 239 0.76 40.63 16.86
CA PHE A 239 1.69 39.52 16.71
C PHE A 239 1.06 38.39 15.88
N VAL A 240 1.74 37.94 14.83
CA VAL A 240 1.22 36.89 13.92
C VAL A 240 1.49 35.50 14.51
N LEU A 241 0.44 34.82 14.99
CA LEU A 241 0.51 33.46 15.53
C LEU A 241 0.64 32.40 14.43
N GLY A 242 0.06 32.65 13.25
CA GLY A 242 0.03 31.73 12.11
C GLY A 242 -1.10 30.69 12.15
N GLU A 243 -1.73 30.49 13.31
CA GLU A 243 -2.91 29.67 13.57
C GLU A 243 -3.91 30.37 14.50
N GLN A 244 -5.09 29.79 14.70
CA GLN A 244 -6.07 30.31 15.66
C GLN A 244 -5.72 29.90 17.09
N ALA A 245 -6.25 30.66 18.05
CA ALA A 245 -6.17 30.37 19.47
C ALA A 245 -7.50 29.82 19.99
N LEU A 246 -7.41 28.81 20.86
CA LEU A 246 -8.54 28.27 21.62
C LEU A 246 -8.87 29.18 22.81
N ASP A 247 -7.81 29.58 23.54
CA ASP A 247 -7.92 30.32 24.80
C ASP A 247 -6.70 31.25 25.02
N ILE A 248 -6.90 32.32 25.80
CA ILE A 248 -5.89 33.32 26.20
C ILE A 248 -6.00 33.53 27.71
N SER A 249 -4.87 33.45 28.42
CA SER A 249 -4.84 33.68 29.86
C SER A 249 -3.69 34.63 30.24
N VAL A 250 -3.99 35.62 31.08
CA VAL A 250 -3.04 36.63 31.57
C VAL A 250 -2.80 36.40 33.07
N PRO A 251 -1.90 35.48 33.46
CA PRO A 251 -1.63 35.18 34.86
C PRO A 251 -1.08 36.38 35.65
N SER A 252 -1.77 36.74 36.72
CA SER A 252 -1.47 37.90 37.60
C SER A 252 -0.61 37.55 38.83
N PHE A 253 -0.02 36.36 38.88
CA PHE A 253 0.66 35.82 40.08
C PHE A 253 1.89 36.62 40.57
N SER A 254 2.46 37.50 39.74
CA SER A 254 3.56 38.37 40.13
C SER A 254 3.53 39.72 39.40
N HIS A 255 3.83 40.78 40.14
CA HIS A 255 4.07 42.11 39.57
C HIS A 255 5.41 42.21 38.81
N SER A 256 6.38 41.32 39.08
CA SER A 256 7.75 41.42 38.54
C SER A 256 7.95 40.77 37.16
N SER A 257 7.01 39.96 36.68
CA SER A 257 7.11 39.29 35.38
C SER A 257 5.82 39.40 34.57
N SER A 258 5.96 39.83 33.31
CA SER A 258 4.90 39.75 32.31
C SER A 258 4.92 38.38 31.62
N SER A 259 3.74 37.76 31.56
CA SER A 259 3.43 36.56 30.78
C SER A 259 1.99 36.69 30.27
N VAL A 260 1.81 36.82 28.96
CA VAL A 260 0.54 36.61 28.26
C VAL A 260 0.62 35.21 27.65
N MET A 261 -0.24 34.29 28.08
CA MET A 261 -0.28 32.93 27.56
C MET A 261 -1.37 32.79 26.51
N VAL A 262 -1.05 32.17 25.38
CA VAL A 262 -2.00 31.89 24.28
C VAL A 262 -1.85 30.43 23.86
N LEU A 263 -2.98 29.70 23.88
CA LEU A 263 -3.05 28.32 23.43
C LEU A 263 -3.55 28.28 21.98
N GLY A 264 -2.64 28.05 21.04
CA GLY A 264 -2.97 27.77 19.64
C GLY A 264 -3.40 26.33 19.41
N GLU A 265 -4.01 26.06 18.24
CA GLU A 265 -4.37 24.70 17.78
C GLU A 265 -3.22 23.68 17.88
N ARG A 266 -1.96 24.10 17.75
CA ARG A 266 -0.76 23.23 17.76
C ARG A 266 0.44 23.84 18.49
N ASN A 267 0.36 25.07 19.00
CA ASN A 267 1.48 25.75 19.64
C ASN A 267 1.02 26.52 20.88
N LEU A 268 1.77 26.37 21.97
CA LEU A 268 1.69 27.25 23.12
C LEU A 268 2.62 28.46 22.91
N PHE A 269 2.12 29.66 23.11
CA PHE A 269 2.90 30.89 23.11
C PHE A 269 2.86 31.55 24.50
N CYS A 270 4.01 32.00 24.98
CA CYS A 270 4.12 32.95 26.08
C CYS A 270 4.72 34.24 25.53
N LEU A 271 4.01 35.35 25.63
CA LEU A 271 4.45 36.67 25.20
C LEU A 271 4.62 37.62 26.39
N ARG A 272 5.31 38.73 26.16
CA ARG A 272 5.39 39.87 27.06
C ARG A 272 4.35 40.91 26.69
N ASP A 273 4.09 41.84 27.60
CA ASP A 273 3.16 42.97 27.48
C ASP A 273 3.39 43.85 26.23
N ASN A 274 4.58 43.79 25.63
CA ASN A 274 4.97 44.50 24.39
C ASN A 274 4.87 43.64 23.11
N GLY A 275 4.16 42.51 23.14
CA GLY A 275 3.97 41.61 22.00
C GLY A 275 5.21 40.77 21.63
N GLN A 276 6.31 40.83 22.37
CA GLN A 276 7.49 39.99 22.12
C GLN A 276 7.31 38.59 22.70
N ILE A 277 7.66 37.55 21.94
CA ILE A 277 7.69 36.17 22.44
C ILE A 277 8.68 36.06 23.61
N ARG A 278 8.22 35.57 24.75
CA ARG A 278 9.04 35.13 25.88
C ARG A 278 9.53 33.70 25.68
N PHE A 279 8.62 32.80 25.30
CA PHE A 279 8.93 31.45 24.81
C PHE A 279 7.77 30.93 23.95
N MET A 280 8.03 29.88 23.16
CA MET A 280 6.98 29.12 22.47
C MET A 280 7.29 27.62 22.51
N LYS A 281 6.25 26.78 22.51
CA LYS A 281 6.37 25.32 22.43
C LYS A 281 5.39 24.78 21.41
N LYS A 282 5.93 24.22 20.32
CA LYS A 282 5.16 23.37 19.40
C LYS A 282 4.69 22.12 20.15
N LEU A 283 3.40 21.83 20.06
CA LEU A 283 2.76 20.63 20.59
C LEU A 283 2.74 19.56 19.50
N GLU A 284 2.81 18.29 19.91
CA GLU A 284 2.79 17.12 19.01
C GLU A 284 1.48 16.32 19.14
N PHE A 285 0.53 16.92 19.84
CA PHE A 285 -0.84 16.50 20.10
C PHE A 285 -1.74 17.73 19.97
N ASN A 286 -3.03 17.52 19.76
CA ASN A 286 -4.03 18.59 19.80
C ASN A 286 -4.36 18.90 21.27
N PRO A 287 -4.10 20.11 21.80
CA PRO A 287 -4.59 20.50 23.12
C PRO A 287 -6.11 20.71 23.06
N SER A 288 -6.78 20.55 24.21
CA SER A 288 -8.21 20.85 24.35
C SER A 288 -8.46 22.11 25.18
N CYS A 289 -7.76 22.26 26.31
CA CYS A 289 -7.81 23.44 27.17
C CYS A 289 -6.50 23.61 27.95
N PHE A 290 -6.29 24.77 28.57
CA PHE A 290 -5.16 25.00 29.48
C PHE A 290 -5.52 25.90 30.67
N LEU A 291 -4.62 25.96 31.65
CA LEU A 291 -4.68 26.90 32.76
C LEU A 291 -3.25 27.20 33.26
N PRO A 292 -2.74 28.44 33.17
CA PRO A 292 -1.55 28.82 33.90
C PRO A 292 -1.88 28.96 35.39
N TYR A 293 -1.01 28.45 36.26
CA TYR A 293 -1.15 28.53 37.71
C TYR A 293 0.17 28.94 38.38
N ILE A 294 0.09 29.33 39.66
CA ILE A 294 1.24 29.85 40.40
C ILE A 294 2.39 28.81 40.45
N SER A 295 3.62 29.27 40.15
CA SER A 295 4.80 28.42 40.24
C SER A 295 5.48 28.55 41.60
N VAL A 296 6.14 27.47 42.02
CA VAL A 296 6.96 27.41 43.24
C VAL A 296 8.39 27.94 43.00
N LYS A 297 8.74 28.31 41.76
CA LYS A 297 10.03 28.94 41.43
C LYS A 297 9.83 30.32 40.83
N ASP A 298 10.49 31.31 41.43
CA ASP A 298 10.48 32.70 40.99
C ASP A 298 10.74 32.85 39.48
N GLY A 299 9.98 33.75 38.86
CA GLY A 299 10.06 34.06 37.44
C GLY A 299 9.41 33.03 36.50
N THR A 300 9.32 31.75 36.84
CA THR A 300 8.69 30.72 35.99
C THR A 300 7.16 30.70 36.13
N THR A 301 6.45 30.16 35.13
CA THR A 301 5.00 29.95 35.20
C THR A 301 4.69 28.45 35.05
N ASN A 302 3.86 27.91 35.94
CA ASN A 302 3.37 26.55 35.80
C ASN A 302 2.08 26.56 34.96
N MET A 303 1.79 25.46 34.29
CA MET A 303 0.62 25.34 33.42
C MET A 303 0.07 23.91 33.43
N LEU A 304 -1.23 23.78 33.61
CA LEU A 304 -1.98 22.58 33.28
C LEU A 304 -2.44 22.66 31.82
N LEU A 305 -2.31 21.58 31.06
CA LEU A 305 -2.80 21.48 29.69
C LEU A 305 -3.51 20.13 29.50
N GLY A 306 -4.76 20.18 29.05
CA GLY A 306 -5.51 19.01 28.61
C GLY A 306 -5.31 18.74 27.12
N ASN A 307 -5.42 17.49 26.69
CA ASN A 307 -5.38 17.12 25.28
C ASN A 307 -6.48 16.12 24.91
N HIS A 308 -6.71 15.98 23.60
CA HIS A 308 -7.71 15.05 23.03
C HIS A 308 -7.36 13.56 23.15
N ASN A 309 -6.26 13.20 23.82
CA ASN A 309 -5.85 11.82 24.09
C ASN A 309 -6.10 11.42 25.57
N ASN A 310 -7.00 12.13 26.26
CA ASN A 310 -7.32 11.98 27.69
C ASN A 310 -6.07 12.08 28.59
N MET A 311 -5.14 13.01 28.30
CA MET A 311 -3.98 13.28 29.14
C MET A 311 -4.00 14.72 29.68
N LEU A 312 -3.70 14.84 30.96
CA LEU A 312 -3.38 16.09 31.65
C LEU A 312 -1.86 16.23 31.76
N LEU A 313 -1.32 17.32 31.24
CA LEU A 313 0.12 17.59 31.18
C LEU A 313 0.45 18.81 32.05
N VAL A 314 1.40 18.65 32.96
CA VAL A 314 1.89 19.72 33.84
C VAL A 314 3.21 20.24 33.29
N TYR A 315 3.21 21.48 32.81
CA TYR A 315 4.41 22.17 32.30
C TYR A 315 4.91 23.21 33.32
N GLN A 316 6.23 23.41 33.33
CA GLN A 316 6.89 24.58 33.90
C GLN A 316 7.61 25.30 32.76
N ASP A 317 7.11 26.48 32.39
CA ASP A 317 7.39 27.19 31.13
C ASP A 317 7.24 26.26 29.91
N VAL A 318 8.35 25.71 29.40
CA VAL A 318 8.40 24.77 28.25
C VAL A 318 8.68 23.32 28.67
N THR A 319 9.10 23.09 29.92
CA THR A 319 9.53 21.77 30.41
C THR A 319 8.35 20.98 30.95
N LEU A 320 8.07 19.80 30.40
CA LEU A 320 7.11 18.87 31.00
C LEU A 320 7.62 18.40 32.36
N LYS A 321 6.76 18.45 33.39
CA LYS A 321 7.06 18.05 34.78
C LYS A 321 6.25 16.84 35.23
N TRP A 322 5.03 16.70 34.73
CA TRP A 322 4.18 15.55 35.01
C TRP A 322 3.23 15.28 33.85
N ALA A 323 2.82 14.02 33.70
CA ALA A 323 1.78 13.61 32.78
C ALA A 323 0.86 12.62 33.51
N ALA A 324 -0.45 12.81 33.39
CA ALA A 324 -1.45 12.00 34.07
C ALA A 324 -2.60 11.65 33.13
N GLN A 325 -2.95 10.36 33.04
CA GLN A 325 -4.13 9.90 32.31
C GLN A 325 -5.42 10.33 33.03
N LEU A 326 -6.29 11.04 32.31
CA LEU A 326 -7.67 11.34 32.68
C LEU A 326 -8.61 10.24 32.16
N PRO A 327 -9.84 10.11 32.71
CA PRO A 327 -10.86 9.24 32.13
C PRO A 327 -11.46 9.79 30.83
N PHE A 328 -11.51 11.11 30.63
CA PHE A 328 -12.14 11.80 29.49
C PHE A 328 -11.25 12.92 28.91
N VAL A 329 -11.70 13.55 27.80
CA VAL A 329 -11.09 14.78 27.26
C VAL A 329 -11.63 15.98 28.03
N PRO A 330 -10.80 16.77 28.73
CA PRO A 330 -11.29 17.95 29.45
C PRO A 330 -11.51 19.12 28.48
N VAL A 331 -12.69 19.73 28.52
CA VAL A 331 -13.00 20.99 27.83
C VAL A 331 -12.69 22.21 28.71
N ALA A 332 -12.72 22.04 30.04
CA ALA A 332 -12.27 23.04 31.00
C ALA A 332 -11.45 22.40 32.13
N VAL A 333 -10.41 23.13 32.59
CA VAL A 333 -9.61 22.78 33.76
C VAL A 333 -9.47 24.00 34.67
N ARG A 334 -9.66 23.78 35.98
CA ARG A 334 -9.44 24.77 37.06
C ARG A 334 -8.65 24.11 38.20
N VAL A 335 -8.10 24.93 39.09
CA VAL A 335 -7.44 24.48 40.33
C VAL A 335 -8.19 25.06 41.52
N ALA A 336 -8.57 24.22 42.48
CA ALA A 336 -9.40 24.58 43.63
C ALA A 336 -8.73 24.25 44.98
N ASN A 337 -9.11 24.99 46.01
CA ASN A 337 -8.74 24.76 47.40
C ASN A 337 -9.96 24.28 48.18
N LEU A 338 -10.19 22.97 48.18
CA LEU A 338 -11.27 22.34 48.93
C LEU A 338 -10.90 22.22 50.43
N PRO A 339 -11.87 21.96 51.33
CA PRO A 339 -11.62 21.95 52.78
C PRO A 339 -10.50 21.02 53.24
N GLU A 340 -10.42 19.82 52.66
CA GLU A 340 -9.47 18.78 53.03
C GLU A 340 -8.20 18.77 52.16
N LEU A 341 -8.21 19.44 51.00
CA LEU A 341 -7.14 19.33 49.99
C LEU A 341 -6.98 20.61 49.16
N LYS A 342 -5.75 21.15 49.13
CA LYS A 342 -5.37 22.32 48.32
C LYS A 342 -4.75 21.90 46.99
N GLY A 343 -5.00 22.68 45.93
CA GLY A 343 -4.44 22.41 44.61
C GLY A 343 -5.10 21.26 43.85
N VAL A 344 -6.37 20.97 44.15
CA VAL A 344 -7.17 19.94 43.46
C VAL A 344 -7.37 20.34 42.01
N VAL A 345 -7.11 19.43 41.07
CA VAL A 345 -7.40 19.69 39.65
C VAL A 345 -8.85 19.33 39.38
N VAL A 346 -9.64 20.34 39.06
CA VAL A 346 -11.03 20.21 38.64
C VAL A 346 -11.04 20.15 37.11
N SER A 347 -11.68 19.13 36.56
CA SER A 347 -11.80 18.92 35.12
C SER A 347 -13.26 18.62 34.74
N LEU A 348 -13.71 19.27 33.66
CA LEU A 348 -15.05 19.11 33.09
C LEU A 348 -14.90 18.65 31.63
N SER A 349 -15.70 17.66 31.25
CA SER A 349 -15.88 17.17 29.88
C SER A 349 -17.04 17.90 29.18
N SER A 350 -17.04 17.90 27.85
CA SER A 350 -18.14 18.49 27.07
C SER A 350 -19.47 17.73 27.19
N ASP A 351 -19.42 16.47 27.62
CA ASP A 351 -20.57 15.57 27.82
C ASP A 351 -21.01 15.44 29.29
N GLY A 352 -20.57 16.36 30.16
CA GLY A 352 -21.00 16.43 31.56
C GLY A 352 -20.24 15.54 32.53
N HIS A 353 -19.26 14.72 32.09
CA HIS A 353 -18.36 14.08 33.05
C HIS A 353 -17.54 15.13 33.81
N PHE A 354 -17.57 15.06 35.13
CA PHE A 354 -16.93 16.00 36.04
C PHE A 354 -16.04 15.26 37.03
N LEU A 355 -14.83 15.77 37.26
CA LEU A 355 -13.81 15.12 38.08
C LEU A 355 -12.95 16.14 38.85
N CYS A 356 -13.01 16.07 40.18
CA CYS A 356 -12.00 16.57 41.10
C CYS A 356 -10.92 15.50 41.29
N SER A 357 -9.66 15.83 41.03
CA SER A 357 -8.56 14.85 41.04
C SER A 357 -7.24 15.36 41.61
N TYR A 358 -6.41 14.41 42.03
CA TYR A 358 -5.00 14.60 42.41
C TYR A 358 -4.08 13.73 41.55
N MET A 359 -2.78 14.03 41.56
CA MET A 359 -1.79 13.28 40.78
C MET A 359 -1.42 11.97 41.48
N GLY A 360 -1.67 10.83 40.84
CA GLY A 360 -1.26 9.52 41.36
C GLY A 360 0.26 9.34 41.27
N THR A 361 0.92 9.20 42.41
CA THR A 361 2.39 9.17 42.52
C THR A 361 2.99 7.78 42.70
N ASP A 362 2.19 6.76 43.04
CA ASP A 362 2.74 5.48 43.53
C ASP A 362 3.16 4.57 42.37
N PRO A 363 4.47 4.29 42.19
CA PRO A 363 4.93 3.32 41.19
C PRO A 363 4.45 1.92 41.58
N SER A 364 3.88 1.20 40.62
CA SER A 364 3.61 -0.23 40.78
C SER A 364 4.81 -1.03 40.32
N PHE A 365 5.36 -1.87 41.19
CA PHE A 365 6.14 -3.01 40.76
C PHE A 365 5.27 -3.91 39.88
N PHE A 366 5.80 -4.38 38.75
CA PHE A 366 5.12 -5.32 37.86
C PHE A 366 5.17 -6.76 38.43
N SER A 367 4.63 -6.95 39.64
CA SER A 367 4.34 -8.29 40.15
C SER A 367 3.08 -8.82 39.48
N THR A 368 3.15 -10.01 38.89
CA THR A 368 1.93 -10.79 38.60
C THR A 368 1.10 -10.91 39.88
N PRO A 369 -0.23 -10.68 39.84
CA PRO A 369 -1.07 -10.90 41.01
C PRO A 369 -0.95 -12.35 41.49
N LYS A 370 -0.93 -12.56 42.81
CA LYS A 370 -1.11 -13.90 43.37
C LYS A 370 -2.57 -14.31 43.17
N VAL A 371 -2.85 -14.99 42.07
CA VAL A 371 -4.20 -15.45 41.71
C VAL A 371 -4.45 -16.79 42.38
N ASP A 372 -4.61 -16.77 43.71
CA ASP A 372 -4.89 -17.95 44.55
C ASP A 372 -6.32 -18.54 44.33
N ALA A 373 -6.91 -18.29 43.15
CA ALA A 373 -8.28 -18.65 42.75
C ALA A 373 -8.45 -18.91 41.24
N ARG A 374 -7.35 -19.18 40.51
CA ARG A 374 -7.38 -19.73 39.14
C ARG A 374 -6.25 -20.75 38.94
N GLU A 375 -6.39 -21.88 39.60
CA GLU A 375 -5.69 -23.09 39.15
C GLU A 375 -6.13 -23.38 37.72
N ALA A 376 -5.17 -23.50 36.80
CA ALA A 376 -5.44 -23.95 35.45
C ALA A 376 -5.77 -25.44 35.48
N ASP A 377 -6.71 -25.90 34.65
CA ASP A 377 -7.04 -27.33 34.57
C ASP A 377 -5.89 -28.09 33.89
N TYR A 378 -4.96 -28.57 34.72
CA TYR A 378 -3.78 -29.31 34.27
C TYR A 378 -4.16 -30.65 33.64
N GLU A 379 -5.30 -31.26 33.98
CA GLU A 379 -5.76 -32.50 33.35
C GLU A 379 -6.26 -32.24 31.93
N GLN A 380 -7.05 -31.17 31.72
CA GLN A 380 -7.47 -30.74 30.39
C GLN A 380 -6.28 -30.34 29.52
N ILE A 381 -5.33 -29.57 30.06
CA ILE A 381 -4.13 -29.11 29.34
C ILE A 381 -3.22 -30.27 28.97
N ASP A 382 -2.97 -31.24 29.87
CA ASP A 382 -2.16 -32.43 29.58
C ASP A 382 -2.86 -33.38 28.58
N ALA A 383 -4.18 -33.53 28.66
CA ALA A 383 -4.96 -34.28 27.68
C ALA A 383 -4.87 -33.67 26.27
N GLU A 384 -4.98 -32.34 26.14
CA GLU A 384 -4.79 -31.65 24.86
C GLU A 384 -3.33 -31.73 24.38
N MET A 385 -2.35 -31.49 25.27
CA MET A 385 -0.92 -31.63 24.96
C MET A 385 -0.58 -33.02 24.43
N LYS A 386 -1.10 -34.09 25.05
CA LYS A 386 -0.93 -35.48 24.59
C LYS A 386 -1.57 -35.71 23.21
N LYS A 387 -2.75 -35.13 22.95
CA LYS A 387 -3.43 -35.18 21.64
C LYS A 387 -2.61 -34.47 20.56
N LEU A 388 -2.10 -33.27 20.83
CA LEU A 388 -1.25 -32.50 19.91
C LEU A 388 0.10 -33.18 19.66
N GLN A 389 0.77 -33.66 20.70
CA GLN A 389 2.01 -34.43 20.56
C GLN A 389 1.82 -35.70 19.74
N LYS A 390 0.66 -36.38 19.82
CA LYS A 390 0.35 -37.52 18.97
C LYS A 390 0.33 -37.12 17.49
N PHE A 391 -0.39 -36.06 17.13
CA PHE A 391 -0.41 -35.56 15.75
C PHE A 391 0.98 -35.15 15.25
N ILE A 392 1.79 -34.49 16.08
CA ILE A 392 3.19 -34.12 15.72
C ILE A 392 4.05 -35.37 15.45
N ARG A 393 3.93 -36.42 16.28
CA ARG A 393 4.66 -37.69 16.08
C ARG A 393 4.17 -38.45 14.84
N GLU A 394 2.87 -38.42 14.56
CA GLU A 394 2.29 -39.06 13.37
C GLU A 394 2.77 -38.36 12.09
N ALA A 395 2.68 -37.01 12.04
CA ALA A 395 3.18 -36.21 10.92
C ALA A 395 4.70 -36.39 10.71
N THR A 396 5.51 -36.36 11.78
CA THR A 396 6.97 -36.57 11.69
C THR A 396 7.35 -37.99 11.24
N ARG A 397 6.51 -39.01 11.50
CA ARG A 397 6.75 -40.39 11.06
C ARG A 397 6.55 -40.56 9.55
N THR A 398 5.64 -39.80 8.95
CA THR A 398 5.59 -39.60 7.49
C THR A 398 6.66 -38.60 7.06
N GLN A 399 7.88 -39.09 6.81
CA GLN A 399 8.96 -38.28 6.21
C GLN A 399 8.71 -37.89 4.73
N ASP A 400 7.54 -38.21 4.18
CA ASP A 400 7.08 -37.69 2.91
C ASP A 400 6.60 -36.25 3.09
N ILE A 401 7.27 -35.30 2.43
CA ILE A 401 6.95 -33.85 2.46
C ILE A 401 5.54 -33.57 1.89
N LEU A 402 5.02 -34.50 1.10
CA LEU A 402 3.64 -34.48 0.60
C LEU A 402 2.77 -35.40 1.47
N PRO A 403 1.60 -34.94 1.95
CA PRO A 403 0.67 -35.82 2.67
C PRO A 403 0.23 -36.95 1.74
N LYS A 404 0.26 -38.19 2.27
CA LYS A 404 -0.24 -39.36 1.53
C LYS A 404 -1.72 -39.17 1.25
N SER A 405 -2.17 -39.72 0.13
CA SER A 405 -3.56 -39.68 -0.31
C SER A 405 -4.43 -40.66 0.50
N ASP A 406 -4.50 -40.45 1.82
CA ASP A 406 -5.57 -40.97 2.69
C ASP A 406 -6.85 -40.17 2.39
N ALA A 407 -7.26 -40.24 1.12
CA ALA A 407 -8.34 -39.47 0.55
C ALA A 407 -9.67 -40.16 0.87
N VAL A 408 -10.35 -39.64 1.89
CA VAL A 408 -11.79 -39.43 1.72
C VAL A 408 -11.91 -38.47 0.53
N ASP A 409 -12.39 -38.96 -0.62
CA ASP A 409 -12.55 -38.16 -1.84
C ASP A 409 -13.62 -37.09 -1.63
N ASP A 410 -13.26 -35.97 -0.99
CA ASP A 410 -14.07 -34.76 -0.78
C ASP A 410 -14.76 -34.31 -2.09
N LEU A 411 -14.07 -34.51 -3.21
CA LEU A 411 -14.43 -34.06 -4.55
C LEU A 411 -14.01 -35.07 -5.62
N SER A 412 -14.84 -35.22 -6.65
CA SER A 412 -14.52 -36.00 -7.86
C SER A 412 -14.78 -35.15 -9.12
N VAL A 413 -13.83 -35.17 -10.06
CA VAL A 413 -13.85 -34.32 -11.27
C VAL A 413 -13.60 -35.18 -12.51
N LYS A 414 -14.61 -35.30 -13.37
CA LYS A 414 -14.54 -36.07 -14.61
C LYS A 414 -14.77 -35.17 -15.83
N ALA A 415 -13.76 -35.08 -16.68
CA ALA A 415 -13.90 -34.50 -18.02
C ALA A 415 -14.49 -35.52 -19.01
N THR A 416 -15.29 -35.04 -19.95
CA THR A 416 -15.81 -35.78 -21.10
C THR A 416 -15.70 -34.87 -22.32
N VAL A 417 -14.82 -35.23 -23.26
CA VAL A 417 -14.63 -34.50 -24.53
C VAL A 417 -15.67 -35.01 -25.54
N SER A 418 -16.27 -34.12 -26.33
CA SER A 418 -17.19 -34.49 -27.40
C SER A 418 -16.53 -35.43 -28.41
N SER A 419 -17.27 -36.43 -28.89
CA SER A 419 -16.82 -37.34 -29.95
C SER A 419 -16.86 -36.71 -31.35
N CYS A 420 -17.50 -35.55 -31.48
CA CYS A 420 -17.62 -34.77 -32.71
C CYS A 420 -17.11 -33.34 -32.47
N LEU A 421 -16.51 -32.74 -33.50
CA LEU A 421 -16.18 -31.30 -33.50
C LEU A 421 -17.47 -30.47 -33.51
N ASP A 422 -17.39 -29.24 -33.00
CA ASP A 422 -18.53 -28.33 -32.89
C ASP A 422 -19.01 -27.88 -34.29
N THR A 423 -20.32 -27.87 -34.54
CA THR A 423 -20.89 -27.51 -35.86
C THR A 423 -20.77 -26.03 -36.21
N LEU A 424 -20.65 -25.18 -35.19
CA LEU A 424 -20.27 -23.77 -35.29
C LEU A 424 -19.03 -23.58 -34.42
N SER A 425 -17.87 -23.39 -35.05
CA SER A 425 -16.61 -23.23 -34.34
C SER A 425 -16.66 -22.01 -33.41
N GLN A 426 -16.16 -22.19 -32.18
CA GLN A 426 -15.99 -21.14 -31.19
C GLN A 426 -14.56 -20.55 -31.21
N ALA A 427 -13.78 -20.83 -32.25
CA ALA A 427 -12.42 -20.34 -32.38
C ALA A 427 -12.34 -18.82 -32.60
N LEU A 428 -11.38 -18.16 -31.95
CA LEU A 428 -11.10 -16.73 -32.12
C LEU A 428 -10.50 -16.41 -33.51
N ILE A 429 -9.70 -17.33 -34.04
CA ILE A 429 -9.19 -17.32 -35.41
C ILE A 429 -10.16 -18.16 -36.25
N GLN A 430 -10.77 -17.57 -37.29
CA GLN A 430 -11.78 -18.26 -38.10
C GLN A 430 -11.14 -19.25 -39.10
N ASP A 431 -10.06 -18.83 -39.75
CA ASP A 431 -9.27 -19.65 -40.67
C ASP A 431 -7.77 -19.42 -40.52
N ILE A 432 -6.98 -20.43 -40.90
CA ILE A 432 -5.51 -20.35 -41.04
C ILE A 432 -5.19 -20.86 -42.45
N ASP A 433 -4.53 -20.03 -43.26
CA ASP A 433 -4.24 -20.30 -44.68
C ASP A 433 -5.47 -20.75 -45.51
N GLY A 434 -6.65 -20.22 -45.20
CA GLY A 434 -7.93 -20.59 -45.85
C GLY A 434 -8.53 -21.91 -45.37
N LEU A 435 -7.97 -22.55 -44.34
CA LEU A 435 -8.52 -23.74 -43.69
C LEU A 435 -9.28 -23.31 -42.42
N PRO A 436 -10.58 -23.65 -42.27
CA PRO A 436 -11.37 -23.23 -41.12
C PRO A 436 -10.87 -23.91 -39.84
N VAL A 437 -10.72 -23.14 -38.75
CA VAL A 437 -10.29 -23.67 -37.45
C VAL A 437 -11.48 -24.29 -36.73
N PRO A 438 -11.45 -25.59 -36.38
CA PRO A 438 -12.52 -26.22 -35.61
C PRO A 438 -12.39 -25.94 -34.11
N SER A 439 -13.49 -26.14 -33.38
CA SER A 439 -13.50 -26.26 -31.92
C SER A 439 -14.13 -27.58 -31.47
N VAL A 440 -13.88 -27.96 -30.23
CA VAL A 440 -14.51 -29.14 -29.61
C VAL A 440 -14.98 -28.84 -28.19
N THR A 441 -16.26 -29.07 -27.93
CA THR A 441 -16.86 -28.94 -26.59
C THR A 441 -16.30 -30.00 -25.64
N VAL A 442 -15.87 -29.56 -24.47
CA VAL A 442 -15.49 -30.39 -23.31
C VAL A 442 -16.46 -30.10 -22.17
N GLN A 443 -17.06 -31.16 -21.63
CA GLN A 443 -17.94 -31.10 -20.47
C GLN A 443 -17.20 -31.61 -19.24
N VAL A 444 -17.22 -30.85 -18.15
CA VAL A 444 -16.59 -31.24 -16.87
C VAL A 444 -17.65 -31.38 -15.80
N LYS A 445 -17.75 -32.60 -15.26
CA LYS A 445 -18.67 -32.97 -14.19
C LYS A 445 -17.93 -32.98 -12.86
N VAL A 446 -18.35 -32.10 -11.96
CA VAL A 446 -17.79 -31.91 -10.62
C VAL A 446 -18.82 -32.41 -9.61
N LYS A 447 -18.52 -33.50 -8.90
CA LYS A 447 -19.38 -34.07 -7.85
C LYS A 447 -18.68 -34.01 -6.49
N THR A 448 -19.38 -33.50 -5.49
CA THR A 448 -18.90 -33.39 -4.11
C THR A 448 -19.37 -34.54 -3.24
N ASN A 449 -18.53 -34.97 -2.29
CA ASN A 449 -18.91 -35.90 -1.22
C ASN A 449 -18.84 -35.24 0.18
N SER A 450 -18.27 -34.03 0.29
CA SER A 450 -18.33 -33.16 1.47
C SER A 450 -18.83 -31.75 1.11
N VAL A 451 -18.89 -30.84 2.09
CA VAL A 451 -19.32 -29.44 1.87
C VAL A 451 -18.15 -28.63 1.33
N LEU A 452 -18.26 -28.11 0.11
CA LEU A 452 -17.23 -27.25 -0.47
C LEU A 452 -17.55 -25.77 -0.27
N GLN A 453 -16.53 -25.02 0.18
CA GLN A 453 -16.51 -23.57 0.15
C GLN A 453 -15.45 -23.07 -0.85
N SER A 454 -15.65 -21.85 -1.38
CA SER A 454 -14.69 -21.12 -2.20
C SER A 454 -14.04 -21.93 -3.34
N ALA A 455 -14.83 -22.80 -3.99
CA ALA A 455 -14.32 -23.69 -5.02
C ALA A 455 -14.13 -22.94 -6.36
N LYS A 456 -12.92 -23.01 -6.91
CA LYS A 456 -12.55 -22.46 -8.22
C LYS A 456 -12.00 -23.58 -9.09
N LEU A 457 -12.60 -23.77 -10.25
CA LEU A 457 -12.13 -24.63 -11.32
C LEU A 457 -11.36 -23.79 -12.33
N SER A 458 -10.16 -24.24 -12.70
CA SER A 458 -9.30 -23.61 -13.72
C SER A 458 -8.89 -24.68 -14.75
N ILE A 459 -8.79 -24.30 -16.02
CA ILE A 459 -8.49 -25.17 -17.15
C ILE A 459 -7.22 -24.67 -17.84
N CYS A 460 -6.21 -25.53 -17.93
CA CYS A 460 -4.94 -25.27 -18.59
C CYS A 460 -4.81 -26.17 -19.81
N VAL A 461 -4.52 -25.60 -20.98
CA VAL A 461 -4.20 -26.31 -22.23
C VAL A 461 -2.82 -25.89 -22.73
N GLN A 462 -2.16 -26.72 -23.54
CA GLN A 462 -0.83 -26.40 -24.06
C GLN A 462 -0.89 -25.33 -25.17
N PRO A 463 -0.08 -24.25 -25.14
CA PRO A 463 -0.04 -23.27 -26.22
C PRO A 463 0.30 -23.90 -27.59
N PRO A 464 -0.30 -23.43 -28.70
CA PRO A 464 -1.25 -22.32 -28.80
C PRO A 464 -2.72 -22.77 -28.79
N LEU A 465 -3.07 -23.87 -28.10
CA LEU A 465 -4.49 -24.15 -27.83
C LEU A 465 -5.05 -23.09 -26.88
N ALA A 466 -6.32 -22.75 -27.05
CA ALA A 466 -7.08 -21.91 -26.15
C ALA A 466 -8.45 -22.55 -25.85
N VAL A 467 -9.15 -21.99 -24.87
CA VAL A 467 -10.51 -22.38 -24.47
C VAL A 467 -11.40 -21.15 -24.41
N THR A 468 -12.71 -21.33 -24.65
CA THR A 468 -13.70 -20.22 -24.58
C THR A 468 -13.81 -19.59 -23.20
N GLN A 469 -13.52 -20.36 -22.15
CA GLN A 469 -13.46 -19.90 -20.76
C GLN A 469 -12.48 -20.80 -19.99
N ASP A 470 -11.48 -20.20 -19.35
CA ASP A 470 -10.41 -20.88 -18.62
C ASP A 470 -10.75 -21.07 -17.13
N GLN A 471 -11.58 -20.19 -16.55
CA GLN A 471 -11.86 -20.14 -15.11
C GLN A 471 -13.36 -20.12 -14.81
N PHE A 472 -13.77 -20.99 -13.90
CA PHE A 472 -15.14 -21.11 -13.40
C PHE A 472 -15.13 -21.02 -11.87
N VAL A 473 -15.83 -20.03 -11.32
CA VAL A 473 -16.11 -19.96 -9.88
C VAL A 473 -17.33 -20.84 -9.60
N LEU A 474 -17.20 -21.77 -8.67
CA LEU A 474 -18.28 -22.65 -8.24
C LEU A 474 -18.87 -22.11 -6.93
N GLU A 475 -20.19 -21.98 -6.90
CA GLU A 475 -20.94 -21.62 -5.70
C GLU A 475 -20.75 -22.68 -4.59
N PRO A 476 -20.96 -22.36 -3.30
CA PRO A 476 -20.83 -23.34 -2.22
C PRO A 476 -21.71 -24.58 -2.45
N MET A 477 -21.10 -25.77 -2.44
CA MET A 477 -21.75 -27.02 -2.82
C MET A 477 -21.94 -27.94 -1.62
N GLY A 478 -23.19 -28.37 -1.40
CA GLY A 478 -23.54 -29.34 -0.35
C GLY A 478 -23.12 -30.77 -0.69
N VAL A 479 -23.21 -31.67 0.29
CA VAL A 479 -22.87 -33.11 0.15
C VAL A 479 -23.68 -33.77 -0.97
N GLY A 480 -23.01 -34.52 -1.84
CA GLY A 480 -23.64 -35.27 -2.93
C GLY A 480 -24.08 -34.41 -4.12
N SER A 481 -23.98 -33.08 -4.04
CA SER A 481 -24.35 -32.19 -5.14
C SER A 481 -23.38 -32.33 -6.33
N THR A 482 -23.84 -31.94 -7.51
CA THR A 482 -23.09 -32.09 -8.75
C THR A 482 -23.31 -30.86 -9.63
N LYS A 483 -22.23 -30.25 -10.11
CA LYS A 483 -22.24 -29.14 -11.07
C LYS A 483 -21.57 -29.60 -12.35
N GLU A 484 -22.13 -29.21 -13.48
CA GLU A 484 -21.53 -29.41 -14.80
C GLU A 484 -21.20 -28.05 -15.40
N VAL A 485 -20.00 -27.95 -15.98
CA VAL A 485 -19.54 -26.78 -16.74
C VAL A 485 -19.04 -27.25 -18.10
N ALA A 486 -19.14 -26.39 -19.11
CA ALA A 486 -18.70 -26.69 -20.47
C ALA A 486 -17.91 -25.53 -21.06
N PHE A 487 -16.92 -25.86 -21.88
CA PHE A 487 -16.12 -24.92 -22.66
C PHE A 487 -15.73 -25.58 -24.00
N SER A 488 -15.49 -24.80 -25.04
CA SER A 488 -14.90 -25.33 -26.28
C SER A 488 -13.40 -25.05 -26.30
N ALA A 489 -12.61 -26.06 -26.66
CA ALA A 489 -11.19 -25.93 -26.94
C ALA A 489 -10.95 -25.76 -28.45
N PHE A 490 -9.96 -24.96 -28.85
CA PHE A 490 -9.62 -24.65 -30.24
C PHE A 490 -8.15 -24.23 -30.39
N LEU A 491 -7.68 -24.13 -31.64
CA LEU A 491 -6.33 -23.63 -31.96
C LEU A 491 -6.34 -22.09 -32.08
N ASN A 492 -5.41 -21.42 -31.40
CA ASN A 492 -5.32 -19.96 -31.32
C ASN A 492 -3.92 -19.45 -31.72
N GLY A 493 -3.32 -20.03 -32.75
CA GLY A 493 -2.03 -19.61 -33.30
C GLY A 493 -1.65 -20.35 -34.57
N GLN A 494 -0.74 -19.78 -35.35
CA GLN A 494 -0.27 -20.31 -36.65
C GLN A 494 0.80 -21.42 -36.51
N TYR A 495 0.84 -22.10 -35.37
CA TYR A 495 1.82 -23.13 -35.06
C TYR A 495 1.18 -24.27 -34.26
N LEU A 496 1.87 -25.40 -34.16
CA LEU A 496 1.33 -26.60 -33.52
C LEU A 496 1.60 -26.66 -32.02
N PRO A 497 0.64 -27.15 -31.21
CA PRO A 497 0.86 -27.37 -29.79
C PRO A 497 1.76 -28.58 -29.54
N ALA A 498 2.54 -28.51 -28.47
CA ALA A 498 3.44 -29.60 -28.08
C ALA A 498 2.71 -30.84 -27.54
N ASP A 499 1.46 -30.69 -27.09
CA ASP A 499 0.58 -31.82 -26.80
C ASP A 499 -0.89 -31.40 -26.94
N LEU A 500 -1.77 -32.39 -27.16
CA LEU A 500 -3.22 -32.25 -27.19
C LEU A 500 -3.86 -32.60 -25.84
N THR A 501 -3.12 -32.48 -24.74
CA THR A 501 -3.63 -32.69 -23.38
C THR A 501 -3.99 -31.37 -22.70
N GLY A 502 -4.99 -31.43 -21.81
CA GLY A 502 -5.39 -30.34 -20.95
C GLY A 502 -5.59 -30.81 -19.51
N ASP A 503 -5.30 -29.94 -18.56
CA ASP A 503 -5.42 -30.19 -17.13
C ASP A 503 -6.52 -29.30 -16.53
N ILE A 504 -7.39 -29.91 -15.73
CA ILE A 504 -8.40 -29.23 -14.92
C ILE A 504 -7.91 -29.24 -13.49
N VAL A 505 -7.78 -28.06 -12.89
CA VAL A 505 -7.33 -27.87 -11.52
C VAL A 505 -8.49 -27.25 -10.73
N VAL A 506 -9.02 -27.98 -9.75
CA VAL A 506 -10.04 -27.46 -8.82
C VAL A 506 -9.40 -27.20 -7.47
N SER A 507 -9.25 -25.93 -7.12
CA SER A 507 -8.86 -25.46 -5.79
C SER A 507 -10.11 -25.16 -4.95
N TYR A 508 -10.19 -25.68 -3.73
CA TYR A 508 -11.35 -25.52 -2.85
C TYR A 508 -10.93 -25.44 -1.38
N SER A 509 -11.76 -24.87 -0.50
CA SER A 509 -11.58 -24.98 0.94
C SER A 509 -12.54 -26.01 1.54
N SER A 510 -11.96 -26.98 2.25
CA SER A 510 -12.69 -28.04 2.98
C SER A 510 -12.75 -27.64 4.47
N PRO A 511 -13.93 -27.26 5.01
CA PRO A 511 -14.09 -26.79 6.40
C PRO A 511 -13.84 -27.92 7.40
N THR A 512 -13.07 -27.64 8.46
CA THR A 512 -12.75 -28.61 9.52
C THR A 512 -12.97 -27.99 10.91
N GLU A 513 -13.11 -28.82 11.95
CA GLU A 513 -13.26 -28.36 13.34
C GLU A 513 -12.12 -27.43 13.80
N LEU A 514 -10.89 -27.71 13.35
CA LEU A 514 -9.69 -26.92 13.66
C LEU A 514 -9.55 -25.65 12.77
N ASN A 515 -10.26 -25.59 11.64
CA ASN A 515 -10.26 -24.44 10.75
C ASN A 515 -11.63 -24.26 10.06
N PRO A 516 -12.56 -23.50 10.65
CA PRO A 516 -13.89 -23.28 10.09
C PRO A 516 -13.90 -22.41 8.80
N LYS A 517 -12.77 -21.77 8.44
CA LYS A 517 -12.59 -21.12 7.12
C LYS A 517 -12.15 -22.11 6.03
N GLY A 518 -11.79 -23.32 6.45
CA GLY A 518 -11.41 -24.45 5.60
C GLY A 518 -9.93 -24.51 5.23
N VAL A 519 -9.46 -25.75 5.11
CA VAL A 519 -8.12 -26.08 4.64
C VAL A 519 -8.12 -26.04 3.12
N PRO A 520 -7.19 -25.32 2.46
CA PRO A 520 -7.09 -25.33 1.01
C PRO A 520 -6.66 -26.72 0.51
N ARG A 521 -7.44 -27.30 -0.39
CA ARG A 521 -7.12 -28.51 -1.14
C ARG A 521 -7.13 -28.21 -2.64
N VAL A 522 -6.39 -29.01 -3.39
CA VAL A 522 -6.33 -28.94 -4.86
C VAL A 522 -6.51 -30.35 -5.41
N LEU A 523 -7.39 -30.50 -6.40
CA LEU A 523 -7.59 -31.73 -7.17
C LEU A 523 -7.29 -31.45 -8.64
N GLN A 524 -6.46 -32.30 -9.27
CA GLN A 524 -6.14 -32.22 -10.70
C GLN A 524 -6.75 -33.41 -11.45
N SER A 525 -7.30 -33.16 -12.64
CA SER A 525 -7.87 -34.16 -13.55
C SER A 525 -7.50 -33.82 -14.99
N ARG A 526 -6.99 -34.79 -15.76
CA ARG A 526 -6.45 -34.57 -17.12
C ARG A 526 -7.40 -35.09 -18.19
N PHE A 527 -7.50 -34.36 -19.30
CA PHE A 527 -8.23 -34.74 -20.50
C PHE A 527 -7.33 -34.71 -21.76
N SER A 528 -7.79 -35.34 -22.84
CA SER A 528 -7.10 -35.37 -24.13
C SER A 528 -8.05 -34.95 -25.24
N LEU A 529 -7.61 -34.01 -26.07
CA LEU A 529 -8.31 -33.49 -27.23
C LEU A 529 -8.03 -34.34 -28.47
N PRO A 530 -8.95 -34.39 -29.45
CA PRO A 530 -8.79 -35.19 -30.66
C PRO A 530 -7.78 -34.56 -31.63
N LEU A 531 -6.99 -35.40 -32.33
CA LEU A 531 -6.04 -34.95 -33.36
C LEU A 531 -6.70 -34.11 -34.48
N ALA A 532 -7.98 -34.37 -34.78
CA ALA A 532 -8.78 -33.62 -35.74
C ALA A 532 -9.04 -32.14 -35.35
N LEU A 533 -8.69 -31.71 -34.13
CA LEU A 533 -8.76 -30.31 -33.70
C LEU A 533 -7.67 -29.44 -34.36
N VAL A 534 -6.53 -30.03 -34.76
CA VAL A 534 -5.37 -29.32 -35.31
C VAL A 534 -4.96 -29.80 -36.71
N CYS A 535 -5.66 -30.80 -37.24
CA CYS A 535 -5.26 -31.53 -38.44
C CYS A 535 -6.46 -31.92 -39.31
N LEU A 536 -6.25 -31.89 -40.63
CA LEU A 536 -7.16 -32.36 -41.68
C LEU A 536 -6.49 -33.52 -42.46
N PRO A 537 -7.26 -34.38 -43.15
CA PRO A 537 -6.69 -35.39 -44.05
C PRO A 537 -6.07 -34.74 -45.30
N SER A 538 -5.02 -35.36 -45.86
CA SER A 538 -4.31 -34.86 -47.04
C SER A 538 -3.80 -36.00 -47.93
N SER A 539 -3.26 -35.68 -49.10
CA SER A 539 -2.64 -36.65 -50.00
C SER A 539 -1.22 -37.03 -49.53
N PRO A 540 -0.81 -38.32 -49.58
CA PRO A 540 0.49 -38.77 -49.06
C PRO A 540 1.69 -38.26 -49.85
N ALA A 541 2.65 -37.67 -49.13
CA ALA A 541 3.89 -37.15 -49.69
C ALA A 541 4.87 -38.31 -49.98
N LYS A 542 5.32 -38.44 -51.25
CA LYS A 542 6.16 -39.56 -51.70
C LYS A 542 7.61 -39.48 -51.23
N ASN A 543 8.15 -38.28 -51.00
CA ASN A 543 9.48 -38.09 -50.44
C ASN A 543 9.52 -36.83 -49.58
N THR A 544 10.08 -36.93 -48.37
CA THR A 544 10.26 -35.85 -47.41
C THR A 544 11.62 -35.98 -46.71
N LYS A 545 12.07 -34.93 -46.00
CA LYS A 545 13.38 -34.89 -45.32
C LYS A 545 13.52 -35.92 -44.19
N PHE A 546 12.62 -35.91 -43.22
CA PHE A 546 12.73 -36.67 -41.97
C PHE A 546 11.81 -37.90 -41.96
N LYS A 547 12.33 -39.01 -41.43
CA LYS A 547 11.70 -40.34 -41.50
C LYS A 547 11.95 -41.12 -40.21
N VAL A 548 10.89 -41.42 -39.46
CA VAL A 548 10.86 -42.30 -38.28
C VAL A 548 10.24 -43.64 -38.71
N THR A 549 10.67 -44.77 -38.12
CA THR A 549 10.03 -46.07 -38.38
C THR A 549 9.82 -46.80 -37.05
N VAL A 550 8.55 -47.09 -36.74
CA VAL A 550 8.12 -47.84 -35.56
C VAL A 550 7.86 -49.28 -35.97
N ASP A 551 8.50 -50.21 -35.28
CA ASP A 551 8.35 -51.65 -35.47
C ASP A 551 7.33 -52.19 -34.45
N THR A 552 6.53 -53.18 -34.85
CA THR A 552 5.57 -53.89 -33.98
C THR A 552 5.78 -55.39 -34.02
N ASN A 553 5.35 -56.14 -33.00
CA ASN A 553 5.33 -57.61 -33.05
C ASN A 553 4.05 -58.20 -33.68
N GLN A 554 3.05 -57.36 -33.97
CA GLN A 554 1.76 -57.72 -34.57
C GLN A 554 1.72 -57.35 -36.06
N PRO A 555 0.88 -57.99 -36.88
CA PRO A 555 0.76 -57.69 -38.31
C PRO A 555 0.29 -56.25 -38.58
N PRO A 556 0.57 -55.71 -39.78
CA PRO A 556 0.07 -54.40 -40.21
C PRO A 556 -1.46 -54.29 -40.15
N ILE A 557 -1.96 -53.18 -39.62
CA ILE A 557 -3.39 -52.84 -39.60
C ILE A 557 -3.67 -51.76 -40.66
N ASP A 558 -4.85 -51.82 -41.28
CA ASP A 558 -5.42 -50.72 -42.08
C ASP A 558 -5.46 -49.42 -41.27
N LEU A 559 -4.75 -48.39 -41.75
CA LEU A 559 -4.70 -47.09 -41.09
C LEU A 559 -6.07 -46.40 -41.10
N SER A 560 -6.90 -46.68 -42.10
CA SER A 560 -8.26 -46.14 -42.27
C SER A 560 -9.20 -46.62 -41.17
N ALA A 561 -9.05 -47.87 -40.70
CA ALA A 561 -9.84 -48.43 -39.61
C ALA A 561 -9.53 -47.79 -38.24
N ILE A 562 -8.30 -47.26 -38.07
CA ILE A 562 -7.76 -46.65 -36.86
C ILE A 562 -7.97 -45.13 -36.83
N PHE A 563 -7.83 -44.47 -37.97
CA PHE A 563 -7.98 -43.02 -38.18
C PHE A 563 -9.18 -42.74 -39.09
N ARG A 564 -10.35 -43.19 -38.66
CA ARG A 564 -11.62 -43.13 -39.43
C ARG A 564 -12.01 -41.70 -39.80
N GLU A 565 -11.70 -40.75 -38.93
CA GLU A 565 -11.95 -39.33 -39.13
C GLU A 565 -11.00 -38.69 -40.16
N PHE A 566 -9.92 -39.37 -40.53
CA PHE A 566 -8.97 -38.96 -41.58
C PHE A 566 -9.09 -39.80 -42.88
N SER A 567 -9.97 -40.81 -42.93
CA SER A 567 -10.12 -41.62 -44.15
C SER A 567 -10.87 -40.85 -45.24
N MET A 568 -10.15 -40.34 -46.24
CA MET A 568 -10.78 -39.80 -47.45
C MET A 568 -11.45 -40.90 -48.28
N LYS A 569 -12.52 -40.54 -48.99
CA LYS A 569 -13.14 -41.39 -50.03
C LYS A 569 -12.37 -41.31 -51.36
N THR A 570 -11.06 -41.55 -51.31
CA THR A 570 -10.16 -41.59 -52.48
C THR A 570 -10.18 -42.98 -53.15
N GLU A 571 -9.81 -43.03 -54.43
CA GLU A 571 -9.89 -44.26 -55.24
C GLU A 571 -8.79 -45.30 -54.93
N ASP A 572 -7.78 -44.93 -54.14
CA ASP A 572 -6.74 -45.84 -53.64
C ASP A 572 -7.34 -46.87 -52.66
N LYS A 573 -7.71 -48.05 -53.18
CA LYS A 573 -8.28 -49.18 -52.41
C LYS A 573 -7.32 -49.84 -51.41
N ASP A 574 -6.13 -49.28 -51.22
CA ASP A 574 -5.07 -49.78 -50.36
C ASP A 574 -4.92 -48.88 -49.12
N GLY A 575 -5.60 -49.21 -48.01
CA GLY A 575 -5.57 -48.50 -46.71
C GLY A 575 -4.24 -48.53 -45.94
N ASN A 576 -3.12 -48.60 -46.67
CA ASN A 576 -1.76 -48.77 -46.17
C ASN A 576 -0.99 -47.44 -46.08
N SER A 577 -1.55 -46.34 -46.57
CA SER A 577 -0.96 -45.00 -46.49
C SER A 577 -2.00 -43.96 -46.12
N LEU A 578 -1.65 -43.11 -45.15
CA LEU A 578 -2.50 -42.02 -44.67
C LEU A 578 -1.66 -40.77 -44.51
N ALA A 579 -2.22 -39.58 -44.77
CA ALA A 579 -1.51 -38.33 -44.56
C ALA A 579 -2.37 -37.26 -43.87
N PHE A 580 -1.65 -36.50 -43.07
CA PHE A 580 -2.11 -35.54 -42.09
C PHE A 580 -1.57 -34.18 -42.52
N GLN A 581 -2.45 -33.22 -42.78
CA GLN A 581 -2.09 -31.82 -42.98
C GLN A 581 -2.58 -31.02 -41.79
N PHE A 582 -1.65 -30.48 -41.03
CA PHE A 582 -1.92 -29.59 -39.93
C PHE A 582 -2.45 -28.23 -40.43
N LEU A 583 -3.21 -27.53 -39.58
CA LEU A 583 -3.73 -26.20 -39.91
C LEU A 583 -2.61 -25.16 -40.14
N SER A 584 -1.43 -25.37 -39.57
CA SER A 584 -0.19 -24.61 -39.85
C SER A 584 0.50 -25.00 -41.18
N GLY A 585 -0.20 -25.68 -42.09
CA GLY A 585 0.29 -26.10 -43.41
C GLY A 585 1.23 -27.32 -43.42
N ALA A 586 1.85 -27.67 -42.29
CA ALA A 586 2.78 -28.79 -42.17
C ALA A 586 2.13 -30.15 -42.51
N LYS A 587 2.89 -31.06 -43.15
CA LYS A 587 2.39 -32.36 -43.61
C LYS A 587 3.18 -33.54 -43.07
N VAL A 588 2.47 -34.55 -42.59
CA VAL A 588 3.04 -35.82 -42.10
C VAL A 588 2.35 -36.98 -42.81
N THR A 589 3.12 -37.93 -43.33
CA THR A 589 2.61 -39.14 -44.00
C THR A 589 2.99 -40.39 -43.19
N VAL A 590 2.02 -41.26 -42.95
CA VAL A 590 2.21 -42.58 -42.31
C VAL A 590 2.03 -43.67 -43.36
N LEU A 591 3.00 -44.57 -43.45
CA LEU A 591 3.06 -45.69 -44.39
C LEU A 591 3.15 -47.00 -43.61
N ALA A 592 2.11 -47.82 -43.64
CA ALA A 592 2.12 -49.20 -43.17
C ALA A 592 2.77 -50.11 -44.24
N SER A 593 3.77 -50.90 -43.86
CA SER A 593 4.43 -51.83 -44.77
C SER A 593 3.58 -53.08 -44.99
N LYS A 594 3.20 -53.38 -46.24
CA LYS A 594 2.45 -54.61 -46.59
C LYS A 594 3.20 -55.91 -46.29
N THR A 595 4.53 -55.88 -46.20
CA THR A 595 5.40 -57.07 -46.13
C THR A 595 6.24 -57.17 -44.85
N SER A 596 6.09 -56.21 -43.92
CA SER A 596 6.80 -56.23 -42.64
C SER A 596 6.02 -55.50 -41.56
N GLN A 597 6.23 -55.86 -40.30
CA GLN A 597 5.52 -55.29 -39.14
C GLN A 597 6.07 -53.90 -38.78
N ARG A 598 6.04 -52.96 -39.74
CA ARG A 598 6.73 -51.67 -39.69
C ARG A 598 5.85 -50.55 -40.22
N TYR A 599 5.80 -49.44 -39.48
CA TYR A 599 5.10 -48.22 -39.84
C TYR A 599 6.12 -47.08 -39.96
N ARG A 600 6.22 -46.47 -41.15
CA ARG A 600 7.10 -45.33 -41.41
C ARG A 600 6.31 -44.03 -41.35
N ILE A 601 6.71 -43.12 -40.48
CA ILE A 601 6.19 -41.76 -40.37
C ILE A 601 7.21 -40.83 -41.00
N GLN A 602 6.78 -39.92 -41.88
CA GLN A 602 7.69 -39.03 -42.60
C GLN A 602 7.12 -37.62 -42.81
N SER A 603 7.97 -36.61 -42.66
CA SER A 603 7.64 -35.17 -42.80
C SER A 603 8.86 -34.38 -43.28
N ASP A 604 8.67 -33.11 -43.66
CA ASP A 604 9.74 -32.15 -44.00
C ASP A 604 10.18 -31.29 -42.81
N SER A 605 9.55 -31.50 -41.66
CA SER A 605 9.75 -30.89 -40.35
C SER A 605 9.95 -32.00 -39.30
N PHE A 606 10.75 -31.78 -38.26
CA PHE A 606 11.09 -32.84 -37.30
C PHE A 606 10.08 -32.88 -36.15
N GLU A 607 9.85 -31.71 -35.57
CA GLU A 607 8.90 -31.42 -34.50
C GLU A 607 7.48 -31.93 -34.83
N ASP A 608 7.01 -31.73 -36.06
CA ASP A 608 5.62 -32.01 -36.46
C ASP A 608 5.29 -33.51 -36.51
N MET A 609 6.29 -34.39 -36.58
CA MET A 609 6.06 -35.84 -36.50
C MET A 609 5.55 -36.28 -35.12
N TRP A 610 5.82 -35.52 -34.06
CA TRP A 610 5.53 -35.89 -32.67
C TRP A 610 4.08 -36.32 -32.46
N LEU A 611 3.11 -35.44 -32.74
CA LEU A 611 1.69 -35.68 -32.47
C LEU A 611 1.17 -36.93 -33.19
N VAL A 612 1.59 -37.14 -34.45
CA VAL A 612 1.18 -38.30 -35.25
C VAL A 612 1.81 -39.59 -34.75
N VAL A 613 3.08 -39.58 -34.34
CA VAL A 613 3.74 -40.75 -33.74
C VAL A 613 3.11 -41.09 -32.38
N LYS A 614 2.82 -40.09 -31.54
CA LYS A 614 2.11 -40.28 -30.26
C LYS A 614 0.74 -40.92 -30.48
N GLU A 615 -0.08 -40.33 -31.35
CA GLU A 615 -1.45 -40.79 -31.61
C GLU A 615 -1.47 -42.21 -32.21
N LEU A 616 -0.57 -42.50 -33.15
CA LEU A 616 -0.39 -43.85 -33.71
C LEU A 616 -0.10 -44.88 -32.62
N VAL A 617 0.86 -44.59 -31.75
CA VAL A 617 1.27 -45.45 -30.64
C VAL A 617 0.12 -45.66 -29.64
N GLN A 618 -0.56 -44.59 -29.23
CA GLN A 618 -1.67 -44.68 -28.27
C GLN A 618 -2.88 -45.42 -28.85
N ARG A 619 -3.21 -45.22 -30.14
CA ARG A 619 -4.30 -45.96 -30.79
C ARG A 619 -3.97 -47.43 -30.97
N PHE A 620 -2.71 -47.79 -31.25
CA PHE A 620 -2.29 -49.20 -31.30
C PHE A 620 -2.46 -49.88 -29.94
N ASP A 621 -2.00 -49.27 -28.84
CA ASP A 621 -2.17 -49.80 -27.49
C ASP A 621 -3.66 -50.06 -27.18
N GLN A 622 -4.51 -49.06 -27.46
CA GLN A 622 -5.96 -49.18 -27.26
C GLN A 622 -6.60 -50.25 -28.16
N HIS A 623 -6.16 -50.38 -29.41
CA HIS A 623 -6.71 -51.33 -30.38
C HIS A 623 -6.37 -52.78 -29.97
N PHE A 624 -5.09 -53.07 -29.73
CA PHE A 624 -4.66 -54.41 -29.31
C PHE A 624 -5.20 -54.78 -27.92
N SER A 625 -5.29 -53.82 -26.99
CA SER A 625 -5.96 -54.04 -25.69
C SER A 625 -7.45 -54.37 -25.84
N LYS A 626 -8.18 -53.73 -26.77
CA LYS A 626 -9.60 -54.06 -27.07
C LYS A 626 -9.76 -55.44 -27.71
N LEU A 627 -8.73 -55.92 -28.42
CA LEU A 627 -8.66 -57.30 -28.94
C LEU A 627 -8.16 -58.33 -27.90
N GLY A 628 -7.87 -57.91 -26.66
CA GLY A 628 -7.39 -58.79 -25.58
C GLY A 628 -5.92 -59.21 -25.69
N ILE A 629 -5.16 -58.64 -26.63
CA ILE A 629 -3.74 -58.96 -26.87
C ILE A 629 -2.89 -58.24 -25.82
N LYS A 630 -2.37 -59.00 -24.86
CA LYS A 630 -1.61 -58.50 -23.70
C LYS A 630 -0.10 -58.41 -23.92
N ASP A 631 0.41 -59.05 -24.97
CA ASP A 631 1.84 -59.14 -25.31
C ASP A 631 2.23 -58.21 -26.47
N PHE A 632 1.40 -57.21 -26.80
CA PHE A 632 1.73 -56.21 -27.81
C PHE A 632 3.03 -55.48 -27.46
N LYS A 633 3.94 -55.43 -28.43
CA LYS A 633 5.24 -54.76 -28.33
C LYS A 633 5.45 -53.88 -29.55
N LYS A 634 6.00 -52.71 -29.24
CA LYS A 634 6.35 -51.62 -30.15
C LYS A 634 7.79 -51.23 -29.85
N SER A 635 8.59 -50.98 -30.88
CA SER A 635 10.00 -50.65 -30.73
C SER A 635 10.49 -49.69 -31.81
N PHE A 636 11.63 -49.07 -31.57
CA PHE A 636 12.33 -48.22 -32.53
C PHE A 636 13.71 -48.81 -32.82
N SER A 637 14.01 -49.12 -34.08
CA SER A 637 15.28 -49.73 -34.50
C SER A 637 16.19 -48.78 -35.29
N GLY A 638 15.86 -47.49 -35.35
CA GLY A 638 16.64 -46.48 -36.08
C GLY A 638 17.74 -45.84 -35.24
N PRO A 639 18.61 -45.01 -35.85
CA PRO A 639 19.49 -44.12 -35.10
C PRO A 639 18.69 -43.03 -34.39
N MET A 640 19.18 -42.55 -33.25
CA MET A 640 18.53 -41.45 -32.51
C MET A 640 18.75 -40.11 -33.24
N PRO A 641 17.70 -39.33 -33.57
CA PRO A 641 17.78 -38.09 -34.36
C PRO A 641 18.29 -36.90 -33.53
N LEU A 642 19.49 -37.03 -32.98
CA LEU A 642 20.11 -36.02 -32.12
C LEU A 642 20.56 -34.77 -32.91
N GLN A 643 20.91 -34.90 -34.19
CA GLN A 643 21.36 -33.77 -35.00
C GLN A 643 20.21 -32.81 -35.28
N GLU A 644 19.05 -33.34 -35.65
CA GLU A 644 17.81 -32.62 -35.90
C GLU A 644 17.32 -31.95 -34.61
N TYR A 645 17.24 -32.71 -33.53
CA TYR A 645 16.90 -32.22 -32.20
C TYR A 645 17.80 -31.06 -31.73
N PHE A 646 19.11 -31.15 -31.96
CA PHE A 646 20.06 -30.10 -31.57
C PHE A 646 19.96 -28.82 -32.42
N LEU A 647 19.30 -28.83 -33.57
CA LEU A 647 18.95 -27.62 -34.32
C LEU A 647 17.77 -26.87 -33.67
N SER A 648 16.75 -27.59 -33.18
CA SER A 648 15.66 -26.99 -32.39
C SER A 648 16.20 -26.31 -31.12
N VAL A 649 17.15 -26.97 -30.43
CA VAL A 649 17.85 -26.43 -29.25
C VAL A 649 18.62 -25.14 -29.57
N ASP A 650 19.38 -25.10 -30.67
CA ASP A 650 20.11 -23.88 -31.04
C ASP A 650 19.18 -22.73 -31.42
N ASN A 651 18.12 -23.00 -32.18
CA ASN A 651 17.17 -21.97 -32.59
C ASN A 651 16.50 -21.30 -31.37
N HIS A 652 16.08 -22.10 -30.39
CA HIS A 652 15.56 -21.61 -29.12
C HIS A 652 16.58 -20.74 -28.37
N PHE A 653 17.80 -21.26 -28.18
CA PHE A 653 18.86 -20.54 -27.47
C PHE A 653 19.23 -19.21 -28.13
N GLN A 654 19.31 -19.13 -29.47
CA GLN A 654 19.57 -17.87 -30.17
C GLN A 654 18.45 -16.85 -29.95
N LEU A 655 17.19 -17.27 -29.88
CA LEU A 655 16.06 -16.37 -29.59
C LEU A 655 16.06 -15.88 -28.13
N ARG A 656 16.50 -16.71 -27.16
CA ARG A 656 16.76 -16.26 -25.77
C ARG A 656 17.89 -15.25 -25.69
N VAL A 657 19.00 -15.49 -26.40
CA VAL A 657 20.14 -14.56 -26.47
C VAL A 657 19.73 -13.22 -27.12
N SER A 658 18.91 -13.26 -28.17
CA SER A 658 18.31 -12.05 -28.77
C SER A 658 17.37 -11.32 -27.81
N ALA A 659 16.54 -12.04 -27.05
CA ALA A 659 15.65 -11.44 -26.03
C ALA A 659 16.44 -10.66 -24.97
N GLN A 660 17.55 -11.24 -24.47
CA GLN A 660 18.44 -10.56 -23.52
C GLN A 660 19.06 -9.29 -24.13
N GLN A 661 19.51 -9.34 -25.40
CA GLN A 661 20.06 -8.18 -26.10
C GLN A 661 19.02 -7.05 -26.25
N TYR A 662 17.78 -7.37 -26.61
CA TYR A 662 16.71 -6.37 -26.65
C TYR A 662 16.39 -5.80 -25.27
N GLN A 663 16.37 -6.64 -24.22
CA GLN A 663 16.15 -6.19 -22.84
C GLN A 663 17.25 -5.24 -22.35
N ASP A 664 18.52 -5.52 -22.66
CA ASP A 664 19.66 -4.68 -22.31
C ASP A 664 19.62 -3.33 -23.07
N LEU A 665 19.31 -3.35 -24.37
CA LEU A 665 19.15 -2.13 -25.18
C LEU A 665 17.96 -1.27 -24.72
N LEU A 666 16.83 -1.90 -24.39
CA LEU A 666 15.67 -1.23 -23.78
C LEU A 666 16.03 -0.61 -22.43
N SER A 667 16.79 -1.32 -21.59
CA SER A 667 17.29 -0.82 -20.31
C SER A 667 18.14 0.44 -20.49
N GLU A 668 19.09 0.43 -21.43
CA GLU A 668 19.90 1.62 -21.77
C GLU A 668 19.03 2.80 -22.23
N ARG A 669 18.11 2.58 -23.18
CA ARG A 669 17.26 3.66 -23.71
C ARG A 669 16.28 4.17 -22.66
N ALA A 670 15.73 3.32 -21.81
CA ALA A 670 14.90 3.72 -20.68
C ALA A 670 15.68 4.51 -19.61
N VAL A 671 16.98 4.24 -19.41
CA VAL A 671 17.86 5.09 -18.57
C VAL A 671 18.09 6.46 -19.23
N GLN A 672 18.39 6.51 -20.53
CA GLN A 672 18.59 7.76 -21.27
C GLN A 672 17.31 8.62 -21.28
N PHE A 673 16.15 8.03 -21.60
CA PHE A 673 14.85 8.68 -21.60
C PHE A 673 14.52 9.32 -20.25
N ARG A 674 14.65 8.57 -19.15
CA ARG A 674 14.45 9.08 -17.78
C ARG A 674 15.45 10.19 -17.41
N ALA A 675 16.68 10.16 -17.92
CA ALA A 675 17.65 11.22 -17.70
C ALA A 675 17.25 12.53 -18.42
N ILE A 676 16.76 12.43 -19.67
CA ILE A 676 16.24 13.57 -20.45
C ILE A 676 14.99 14.15 -19.76
N GLN A 677 14.02 13.30 -19.37
CA GLN A 677 12.83 13.72 -18.61
C GLN A 677 13.18 14.45 -17.32
N ARG A 678 14.12 13.94 -16.51
CA ARG A 678 14.58 14.61 -15.29
C ARG A 678 15.23 15.97 -15.58
N ARG A 679 15.97 16.10 -16.68
CA ARG A 679 16.57 17.37 -17.12
C ARG A 679 15.51 18.37 -17.57
N LEU A 680 14.50 17.94 -18.31
CA LEU A 680 13.35 18.75 -18.72
C LEU A 680 12.51 19.21 -17.52
N LEU A 681 12.16 18.31 -16.59
CA LEU A 681 11.46 18.67 -15.34
C LEU A 681 12.24 19.69 -14.50
N THR A 682 13.58 19.59 -14.48
CA THR A 682 14.44 20.58 -13.81
C THR A 682 14.39 21.95 -14.50
N ARG A 683 14.21 22.01 -15.83
CA ARG A 683 14.02 23.25 -16.60
C ARG A 683 12.61 23.82 -16.43
N PHE A 684 11.56 23.00 -16.47
CA PHE A 684 10.18 23.44 -16.29
C PHE A 684 9.86 23.91 -14.85
N LYS A 685 10.68 23.55 -13.86
CA LYS A 685 10.58 24.07 -12.49
C LYS A 685 11.27 25.44 -12.30
N ASP A 686 12.07 25.88 -13.27
CA ASP A 686 12.67 27.22 -13.24
C ASP A 686 11.59 28.29 -13.46
N LYS A 687 11.66 29.40 -12.72
CA LYS A 687 10.75 30.54 -12.93
C LYS A 687 11.17 31.39 -14.13
N THR A 688 12.40 31.21 -14.62
CA THR A 688 12.92 31.89 -15.81
C THR A 688 12.87 30.93 -17.01
N PRO A 689 12.36 31.36 -18.18
CA PRO A 689 12.20 30.48 -19.35
C PRO A 689 13.55 30.23 -20.03
N ALA A 690 14.32 29.28 -19.51
CA ALA A 690 15.55 28.81 -20.13
C ALA A 690 15.27 27.99 -21.41
N PRO A 691 15.98 28.24 -22.53
CA PRO A 691 15.75 27.50 -23.77
C PRO A 691 16.06 26.00 -23.60
N LEU A 692 15.21 25.15 -24.20
CA LEU A 692 15.28 23.69 -24.03
C LEU A 692 16.45 23.02 -24.78
N GLN A 693 17.21 23.75 -25.61
CA GLN A 693 18.44 23.27 -26.27
C GLN A 693 18.27 21.95 -27.07
N ASN A 694 17.11 21.78 -27.73
CA ASN A 694 16.70 20.56 -28.45
C ASN A 694 16.51 19.29 -27.57
N LEU A 695 16.38 19.43 -26.24
CA LEU A 695 16.07 18.31 -25.35
C LEU A 695 14.68 17.71 -25.57
N ASP A 696 13.76 18.48 -26.14
CA ASP A 696 12.48 18.05 -26.68
C ASP A 696 12.67 17.06 -27.84
N LYS A 697 13.38 17.45 -28.90
CA LYS A 697 13.67 16.57 -30.05
C LYS A 697 14.49 15.34 -29.66
N LEU A 698 15.36 15.47 -28.66
CA LEU A 698 16.11 14.34 -28.11
C LEU A 698 15.20 13.38 -27.32
N LEU A 699 14.19 13.89 -26.61
CA LEU A 699 13.17 13.08 -25.95
C LEU A 699 12.37 12.28 -26.98
N ASP A 700 11.88 12.93 -28.04
CA ASP A 700 11.09 12.30 -29.10
C ASP A 700 11.91 11.23 -29.86
N ALA A 701 13.16 11.55 -30.22
CA ALA A 701 14.06 10.59 -30.86
C ALA A 701 14.41 9.39 -29.97
N THR A 702 14.48 9.58 -28.65
CA THR A 702 14.70 8.50 -27.68
C THR A 702 13.42 7.68 -27.47
N TYR A 703 12.26 8.33 -27.44
CA TYR A 703 10.95 7.67 -27.37
C TYR A 703 10.74 6.72 -28.55
N ASN A 704 10.95 7.20 -29.78
CA ASN A 704 10.82 6.37 -30.98
C ASN A 704 11.79 5.18 -30.98
N GLN A 705 13.00 5.32 -30.42
CA GLN A 705 13.92 4.20 -30.21
C GLN A 705 13.44 3.20 -29.15
N VAL A 706 12.78 3.66 -28.08
CA VAL A 706 12.19 2.76 -27.07
C VAL A 706 11.01 1.99 -27.66
N ILE A 707 10.15 2.63 -28.45
CA ILE A 707 9.01 1.96 -29.12
C ILE A 707 9.51 0.91 -30.12
N ALA A 708 10.40 1.27 -31.05
CA ALA A 708 10.91 0.32 -32.04
C ALA A 708 11.69 -0.86 -31.42
N LEU A 709 12.35 -0.67 -30.28
CA LEU A 709 12.98 -1.76 -29.53
C LEU A 709 11.97 -2.61 -28.74
N ALA A 710 10.81 -2.06 -28.36
CA ALA A 710 9.75 -2.81 -27.70
C ALA A 710 9.00 -3.68 -28.72
N GLU A 711 8.65 -3.13 -29.88
CA GLU A 711 8.07 -3.85 -31.01
C GLU A 711 8.96 -5.04 -31.43
N ALA A 712 10.27 -4.81 -31.64
CA ALA A 712 11.22 -5.87 -31.95
C ALA A 712 11.42 -6.90 -30.82
N ALA A 713 11.25 -6.51 -29.56
CA ALA A 713 11.29 -7.42 -28.41
C ALA A 713 10.04 -8.31 -28.34
N GLU A 714 8.85 -7.75 -28.63
CA GLU A 714 7.58 -8.50 -28.70
C GLU A 714 7.58 -9.49 -29.88
N GLU A 715 8.06 -9.09 -31.06
CA GLU A 715 8.27 -9.99 -32.20
C GLU A 715 9.21 -11.15 -31.83
N ASN A 716 10.35 -10.85 -31.21
CA ASN A 716 11.29 -11.88 -30.76
C ASN A 716 10.70 -12.79 -29.67
N TRP A 717 9.85 -12.27 -28.79
CA TRP A 717 9.20 -13.05 -27.74
C TRP A 717 8.16 -14.02 -28.31
N ALA A 718 7.36 -13.58 -29.29
CA ALA A 718 6.44 -14.45 -30.03
C ALA A 718 7.18 -15.55 -30.81
N LEU A 719 8.33 -15.23 -31.42
CA LEU A 719 9.20 -16.23 -32.06
C LEU A 719 9.83 -17.20 -31.05
N LEU A 720 10.21 -16.73 -29.86
CA LEU A 720 10.76 -17.55 -28.78
C LEU A 720 9.73 -18.55 -28.26
N GLU A 721 8.47 -18.13 -28.03
CA GLU A 721 7.39 -19.04 -27.62
C GLU A 721 7.16 -20.14 -28.67
N GLN A 722 7.09 -19.77 -29.96
CA GLN A 722 6.98 -20.73 -31.05
C GLN A 722 8.16 -21.71 -31.09
N ALA A 723 9.39 -21.21 -30.92
CA ALA A 723 10.58 -22.05 -30.89
C ALA A 723 10.60 -22.99 -29.68
N PHE A 724 10.12 -22.53 -28.52
CA PHE A 724 9.99 -23.35 -27.32
C PHE A 724 8.97 -24.47 -27.51
N VAL A 725 7.79 -24.17 -28.06
CA VAL A 725 6.76 -25.21 -28.30
C VAL A 725 7.23 -26.24 -29.35
N ARG A 726 7.93 -25.82 -30.42
CA ARG A 726 8.56 -26.76 -31.35
C ARG A 726 9.66 -27.60 -30.68
N LEU A 727 10.49 -26.99 -29.83
CA LEU A 727 11.49 -27.70 -29.03
C LEU A 727 10.83 -28.74 -28.11
N ARG A 728 9.72 -28.41 -27.42
CA ARG A 728 8.95 -29.37 -26.62
C ARG A 728 8.51 -30.58 -27.46
N SER A 729 7.95 -30.37 -28.66
CA SER A 729 7.57 -31.46 -29.58
C SER A 729 8.76 -32.34 -29.95
N SER A 730 9.88 -31.72 -30.33
CA SER A 730 11.14 -32.42 -30.61
C SER A 730 11.66 -33.22 -29.41
N THR A 731 11.56 -32.69 -28.19
CA THR A 731 11.95 -33.35 -26.93
C THR A 731 11.02 -34.51 -26.58
N HIS A 732 9.71 -34.33 -26.68
CA HIS A 732 8.75 -35.42 -26.45
C HIS A 732 8.96 -36.58 -27.45
N LEU A 733 9.20 -36.26 -28.73
CA LEU A 733 9.55 -37.28 -29.73
C LEU A 733 10.86 -37.99 -29.37
N LEU A 734 11.89 -37.26 -28.92
CA LEU A 734 13.15 -37.86 -28.44
C LEU A 734 12.92 -38.82 -27.26
N VAL A 735 12.09 -38.44 -26.28
CA VAL A 735 11.76 -39.30 -25.11
C VAL A 735 10.99 -40.56 -25.53
N LEU A 736 10.01 -40.44 -26.44
CA LEU A 736 9.29 -41.61 -26.97
C LEU A 736 10.19 -42.53 -27.80
N LEU A 737 11.11 -41.98 -28.60
CA LEU A 737 12.08 -42.78 -29.33
C LEU A 737 13.07 -43.49 -28.38
N LEU A 738 13.48 -42.86 -27.28
CA LEU A 738 14.30 -43.48 -26.23
C LEU A 738 13.56 -44.62 -25.52
N SER A 739 12.29 -44.45 -25.16
CA SER A 739 11.50 -45.48 -24.49
C SER A 739 11.19 -46.68 -25.41
N LEU A 740 10.89 -46.42 -26.68
CA LEU A 740 10.71 -47.45 -27.72
C LEU A 740 12.02 -48.15 -28.13
N TRP A 741 13.18 -47.49 -28.02
CA TRP A 741 14.47 -48.09 -28.36
C TRP A 741 14.98 -49.06 -27.29
N GLN A 742 14.78 -48.74 -26.01
CA GLN A 742 15.37 -49.47 -24.88
C GLN A 742 14.36 -50.20 -23.99
N GLY A 743 13.06 -50.14 -24.33
CA GLY A 743 11.99 -50.82 -23.61
C GLY A 743 11.82 -50.29 -22.18
N LEU A 744 11.86 -48.97 -22.02
CA LEU A 744 11.79 -48.32 -20.70
C LEU A 744 10.40 -48.47 -20.07
N THR A 745 10.35 -48.57 -18.74
CA THR A 745 9.07 -48.62 -18.02
C THR A 745 8.34 -47.27 -18.05
N PRO A 746 7.04 -47.21 -17.72
CA PRO A 746 6.32 -45.94 -17.57
C PRO A 746 7.04 -44.98 -16.59
N ASP A 747 7.51 -45.49 -15.45
CA ASP A 747 8.22 -44.68 -14.44
C ASP A 747 9.54 -44.11 -14.98
N GLN A 748 10.30 -44.92 -15.73
CA GLN A 748 11.55 -44.47 -16.36
C GLN A 748 11.30 -43.47 -17.49
N THR A 749 10.16 -43.59 -18.18
CA THR A 749 9.72 -42.61 -19.17
C THR A 749 9.30 -41.30 -18.49
N ALA A 750 8.55 -41.36 -17.39
CA ALA A 750 8.19 -40.17 -16.60
C ALA A 750 9.41 -39.46 -16.00
N ILE A 751 10.44 -40.20 -15.56
CA ILE A 751 11.73 -39.61 -15.14
C ILE A 751 12.41 -38.88 -16.30
N LEU A 752 12.39 -39.43 -17.53
CA LEU A 752 12.92 -38.75 -18.72
C LEU A 752 12.11 -37.52 -19.11
N GLU A 753 10.78 -37.59 -19.07
CA GLU A 753 9.91 -36.44 -19.33
C GLU A 753 10.19 -35.32 -18.32
N ALA A 754 10.21 -35.61 -17.02
CA ALA A 754 10.55 -34.62 -15.99
C ALA A 754 11.99 -34.07 -16.11
N THR A 755 12.93 -34.85 -16.64
CA THR A 755 14.33 -34.44 -16.83
C THR A 755 14.51 -33.52 -18.05
N LEU A 756 13.83 -33.81 -19.16
CA LEU A 756 14.03 -33.10 -20.44
C LEU A 756 12.95 -32.06 -20.74
N LEU A 757 11.80 -32.09 -20.06
CA LEU A 757 10.72 -31.10 -20.14
C LEU A 757 10.43 -30.45 -18.76
N PRO A 758 11.44 -29.87 -18.07
CA PRO A 758 11.31 -29.41 -16.69
C PRO A 758 10.42 -28.16 -16.49
N LEU A 759 10.08 -27.44 -17.57
CA LEU A 759 9.31 -26.20 -17.55
C LEU A 759 8.08 -26.30 -18.46
N LEU A 760 7.04 -25.50 -18.21
CA LEU A 760 5.88 -25.33 -19.12
C LEU A 760 5.98 -24.08 -20.02
N GLN A 761 6.78 -23.09 -19.62
CA GLN A 761 7.10 -21.89 -20.40
C GLN A 761 8.47 -21.38 -19.92
N ASP A 762 9.19 -20.68 -20.79
CA ASP A 762 10.45 -20.00 -20.45
C ASP A 762 10.17 -18.68 -19.70
N THR A 763 11.02 -18.33 -18.72
CA THR A 763 10.92 -17.07 -17.96
C THR A 763 12.22 -16.26 -18.06
N PRO A 764 12.21 -14.93 -17.82
CA PRO A 764 13.42 -14.11 -17.90
C PRO A 764 14.54 -14.50 -16.93
N GLN A 765 14.23 -15.22 -15.84
CA GLN A 765 15.19 -15.67 -14.83
C GLN A 765 15.55 -17.16 -14.95
N LEU A 766 14.66 -17.97 -15.53
CA LEU A 766 14.81 -19.42 -15.64
C LEU A 766 14.16 -19.91 -16.93
N GLY A 767 14.96 -20.52 -17.80
CA GLY A 767 14.51 -21.18 -19.01
C GLY A 767 15.07 -22.59 -19.17
N TRP A 768 14.78 -23.17 -20.33
CA TRP A 768 14.90 -24.59 -20.56
C TRP A 768 16.35 -25.12 -20.53
N GLU A 769 17.32 -24.42 -21.12
CA GLU A 769 18.69 -24.94 -21.29
C GLU A 769 19.39 -25.22 -19.95
N GLU A 770 19.37 -24.26 -19.02
CA GLU A 770 19.96 -24.40 -17.68
C GLU A 770 19.21 -25.41 -16.81
N SER A 771 17.87 -25.45 -16.92
CA SER A 771 17.02 -26.40 -16.20
C SER A 771 17.28 -27.84 -16.65
N CYS A 772 17.33 -28.05 -17.96
CA CYS A 772 17.61 -29.33 -18.60
C CYS A 772 19.06 -29.77 -18.34
N ASP A 773 20.06 -28.87 -18.45
CA ASP A 773 21.45 -29.24 -18.13
C ASP A 773 21.62 -29.62 -16.66
N ALA A 774 20.94 -28.94 -15.73
CA ALA A 774 20.97 -29.28 -14.32
C ALA A 774 20.33 -30.66 -14.05
N ALA A 775 19.13 -30.93 -14.60
CA ALA A 775 18.43 -32.19 -14.44
C ALA A 775 19.19 -33.37 -15.08
N VAL A 776 19.65 -33.23 -16.32
CA VAL A 776 20.47 -34.23 -17.01
C VAL A 776 21.81 -34.41 -16.29
N SER A 777 22.46 -33.34 -15.84
CA SER A 777 23.69 -33.41 -15.03
C SER A 777 23.48 -34.18 -13.73
N HIS A 778 22.33 -34.04 -13.07
CA HIS A 778 21.99 -34.79 -11.87
C HIS A 778 21.82 -36.27 -12.21
N LEU A 779 20.95 -36.60 -13.17
CA LEU A 779 20.64 -37.97 -13.59
C LEU A 779 21.88 -38.76 -14.08
N LEU A 780 22.81 -38.07 -14.78
CA LEU A 780 24.11 -38.61 -15.21
C LEU A 780 25.08 -38.91 -14.06
N ARG A 781 24.86 -38.33 -12.87
CA ARG A 781 25.69 -38.55 -11.68
C ARG A 781 25.04 -39.48 -10.66
N SER A 782 23.72 -39.40 -10.49
CA SER A 782 22.96 -40.18 -9.50
C SER A 782 22.59 -41.59 -10.01
N CYS A 783 22.01 -41.72 -11.21
CA CYS A 783 21.52 -43.00 -11.74
C CYS A 783 22.52 -43.67 -12.70
N LEU A 784 23.27 -42.89 -13.48
CA LEU A 784 24.05 -43.41 -14.62
C LEU A 784 25.57 -43.27 -14.46
N SER A 785 26.11 -43.07 -13.25
CA SER A 785 27.56 -42.90 -13.04
C SER A 785 28.37 -44.10 -13.53
N ARG A 786 29.61 -43.86 -13.98
CA ARG A 786 30.59 -44.93 -14.29
C ARG A 786 31.38 -45.39 -13.06
N SER A 787 31.38 -44.64 -11.95
CA SER A 787 31.98 -45.11 -10.70
C SER A 787 31.23 -44.60 -9.46
N PRO A 788 31.18 -45.38 -8.37
CA PRO A 788 30.60 -44.95 -7.11
C PRO A 788 31.45 -43.87 -6.40
N LYS A 789 32.73 -43.73 -6.76
CA LYS A 789 33.58 -42.64 -6.24
C LYS A 789 33.19 -41.28 -6.84
N ASP A 790 32.89 -41.22 -8.13
CA ASP A 790 32.43 -39.97 -8.76
C ASP A 790 31.04 -39.56 -8.24
N GLN A 791 30.18 -40.57 -8.02
CA GLN A 791 28.83 -40.42 -7.45
C GLN A 791 28.90 -39.84 -6.03
N ALA A 792 29.66 -40.45 -5.11
CA ALA A 792 29.88 -39.93 -3.76
C ALA A 792 30.54 -38.54 -3.76
N THR A 793 31.54 -38.31 -4.61
CA THR A 793 32.25 -37.02 -4.68
C THR A 793 31.33 -35.90 -5.18
N SER A 794 30.39 -36.19 -6.10
CA SER A 794 29.42 -35.19 -6.55
C SER A 794 28.28 -34.95 -5.56
N LEU A 795 27.91 -35.93 -4.73
CA LEU A 795 26.91 -35.74 -3.67
C LEU A 795 27.44 -34.88 -2.51
N ALA A 796 28.75 -34.92 -2.26
CA ALA A 796 29.42 -34.08 -1.26
C ALA A 796 29.52 -32.59 -1.67
N GLN A 797 29.31 -32.23 -2.93
CA GLN A 797 29.33 -30.83 -3.39
C GLN A 797 27.96 -30.18 -3.20
N ALA A 798 27.66 -29.77 -1.95
CA ALA A 798 26.40 -29.12 -1.55
C ALA A 798 26.12 -27.74 -2.18
N GLY A 799 26.94 -27.28 -3.13
CA GLY A 799 26.66 -26.14 -3.99
C GLY A 799 25.97 -26.60 -5.28
N GLY A 800 24.65 -26.48 -5.34
CA GLY A 800 23.89 -26.75 -6.57
C GLY A 800 24.37 -25.90 -7.76
N PRO A 801 24.20 -26.36 -9.01
CA PRO A 801 24.57 -25.56 -10.18
C PRO A 801 23.77 -24.26 -10.18
N VAL A 802 24.46 -23.13 -10.32
CA VAL A 802 23.81 -21.82 -10.46
C VAL A 802 22.99 -21.83 -11.76
N LEU A 803 21.67 -21.77 -11.62
CA LEU A 803 20.74 -21.67 -12.74
C LEU A 803 20.80 -20.25 -13.32
N GLY A 804 20.95 -20.17 -14.64
CA GLY A 804 21.03 -18.93 -15.41
C GLY A 804 21.51 -19.21 -16.83
N LEU A 805 21.21 -18.30 -17.76
CA LEU A 805 21.45 -18.45 -19.19
C LEU A 805 22.90 -18.89 -19.50
N PRO A 806 23.14 -20.04 -20.16
CA PRO A 806 24.48 -20.50 -20.49
C PRO A 806 25.12 -19.67 -21.61
N GLN A 807 26.45 -19.74 -21.75
CA GLN A 807 27.18 -19.06 -22.84
C GLN A 807 27.04 -19.78 -24.19
N ASP A 808 26.86 -21.10 -24.19
CA ASP A 808 26.62 -21.91 -25.39
C ASP A 808 25.82 -23.18 -25.07
N THR A 809 25.26 -23.80 -26.11
CA THR A 809 24.51 -25.06 -26.02
C THR A 809 25.42 -26.30 -25.99
N THR A 810 26.73 -26.17 -26.14
CA THR A 810 27.64 -27.30 -26.41
C THR A 810 27.78 -28.25 -25.22
N ARG A 811 27.68 -27.73 -23.99
CA ARG A 811 27.66 -28.55 -22.76
C ARG A 811 26.39 -29.38 -22.68
N LEU A 812 25.23 -28.74 -22.82
CA LEU A 812 23.91 -29.38 -22.78
C LEU A 812 23.80 -30.50 -23.82
N LYS A 813 24.19 -30.22 -25.07
CA LYS A 813 24.22 -31.23 -26.15
C LYS A 813 25.11 -32.43 -25.83
N LYS A 814 26.31 -32.20 -25.29
CA LYS A 814 27.21 -33.29 -24.84
C LYS A 814 26.58 -34.12 -23.73
N HIS A 815 25.88 -33.49 -22.78
CA HIS A 815 25.18 -34.18 -21.71
C HIS A 815 23.97 -34.99 -22.20
N ILE A 816 23.13 -34.45 -23.10
CA ILE A 816 22.00 -35.19 -23.69
C ILE A 816 22.50 -36.37 -24.56
N ALA A 817 23.54 -36.16 -25.37
CA ALA A 817 24.14 -37.25 -26.14
C ALA A 817 24.74 -38.35 -25.23
N LEU A 818 25.37 -37.97 -24.12
CA LEU A 818 25.91 -38.89 -23.11
C LEU A 818 24.80 -39.62 -22.32
N LEU A 819 23.66 -38.98 -22.09
CA LEU A 819 22.47 -39.61 -21.52
C LEU A 819 21.95 -40.71 -22.46
N CYS A 820 21.78 -40.38 -23.75
CA CYS A 820 21.35 -41.34 -24.77
C CYS A 820 22.34 -42.51 -24.92
N ASP A 821 23.66 -42.24 -24.91
CA ASP A 821 24.71 -43.27 -24.96
C ASP A 821 24.67 -44.23 -23.76
N ARG A 822 24.48 -43.70 -22.54
CA ARG A 822 24.44 -44.51 -21.32
C ARG A 822 23.15 -45.33 -21.18
N ILE A 823 22.00 -44.76 -21.54
CA ILE A 823 20.73 -45.52 -21.59
C ILE A 823 20.82 -46.59 -22.70
N GLY A 824 21.39 -46.24 -23.85
CA GLY A 824 21.65 -47.16 -24.96
C GLY A 824 22.57 -48.35 -24.63
N LYS A 825 23.38 -48.23 -23.58
CA LYS A 825 24.26 -49.28 -23.03
C LYS A 825 23.62 -50.06 -21.88
N GLY A 826 22.29 -50.06 -21.79
CA GLY A 826 21.54 -50.78 -20.76
C GLY A 826 21.35 -50.02 -19.46
N GLY A 827 21.68 -48.72 -19.42
CA GLY A 827 21.42 -47.86 -18.25
C GLY A 827 19.95 -47.89 -17.82
N ARG A 828 19.73 -47.76 -16.52
CA ARG A 828 18.39 -47.72 -15.90
C ARG A 828 18.27 -46.49 -15.02
N LEU A 829 17.04 -45.99 -14.89
CA LEU A 829 16.72 -44.77 -14.17
C LEU A 829 15.88 -45.12 -12.93
N THR A 830 16.27 -44.60 -11.78
CA THR A 830 15.63 -44.84 -10.49
C THR A 830 15.82 -43.61 -9.60
N LEU A 831 14.71 -43.04 -9.10
CA LEU A 831 14.75 -41.95 -8.10
C LEU A 831 14.74 -42.48 -6.66
N ALA A 832 14.58 -43.79 -6.47
CA ALA A 832 14.71 -44.42 -5.17
C ALA A 832 16.15 -44.25 -4.66
N SER A 833 16.31 -43.48 -3.58
CA SER A 833 17.56 -43.43 -2.84
C SER A 833 17.78 -44.79 -2.18
N GLU A 834 18.81 -45.52 -2.60
CA GLU A 834 19.29 -46.71 -1.89
C GLU A 834 20.04 -46.30 -0.60
N ALA A 835 19.35 -45.58 0.29
CA ALA A 835 19.78 -45.19 1.63
C ALA A 835 19.87 -46.39 2.60
N ASN A 836 20.17 -47.58 2.07
CA ASN A 836 20.36 -48.84 2.77
C ASN A 836 21.53 -49.67 2.20
N VAL A 837 22.30 -49.15 1.22
CA VAL A 837 23.65 -49.67 0.97
C VAL A 837 24.51 -49.24 2.17
N GLN A 838 24.92 -50.22 3.00
CA GLN A 838 25.78 -49.97 4.14
C GLN A 838 27.10 -49.36 3.66
N ILE A 839 27.35 -48.08 4.01
CA ILE A 839 28.64 -47.42 3.80
C ILE A 839 29.68 -48.20 4.62
N PRO A 840 30.78 -48.70 4.01
CA PRO A 840 31.83 -49.37 4.77
C PRO A 840 32.38 -48.46 5.88
N ALA A 841 32.56 -49.01 7.08
CA ALA A 841 32.74 -48.28 8.34
C ALA A 841 34.03 -47.41 8.47
N GLN A 842 34.74 -47.16 7.37
CA GLN A 842 35.97 -46.35 7.31
C GLN A 842 35.74 -44.91 6.79
N ILE A 843 34.51 -44.50 6.49
CA ILE A 843 34.17 -43.14 6.00
C ILE A 843 33.35 -42.32 7.03
N GLN A 844 32.98 -42.91 8.18
CA GLN A 844 32.14 -42.26 9.20
C GLN A 844 32.76 -41.05 9.93
N ASN A 845 34.05 -40.75 9.74
CA ASN A 845 34.80 -39.76 10.54
C ASN A 845 34.95 -38.36 9.91
N LEU A 846 34.16 -38.00 8.88
CA LEU A 846 34.26 -36.69 8.20
C LEU A 846 32.93 -35.93 8.02
N ALA A 847 31.84 -36.37 8.66
CA ALA A 847 30.54 -35.70 8.60
C ALA A 847 29.81 -35.73 9.96
N ALA A 848 30.33 -34.98 10.94
CA ALA A 848 29.54 -34.60 12.11
C ALA A 848 28.60 -33.44 11.74
N PRO A 849 27.28 -33.53 11.98
CA PRO A 849 26.41 -32.36 11.91
C PRO A 849 26.88 -31.32 12.93
N GLY A 850 26.88 -30.04 12.55
CA GLY A 850 27.15 -28.96 13.50
C GLY A 850 26.09 -28.97 14.61
N GLY A 851 26.55 -29.08 15.86
CA GLY A 851 25.65 -29.10 17.01
C GLY A 851 24.93 -27.76 17.16
N VAL A 852 23.66 -27.81 17.55
CA VAL A 852 22.97 -26.64 18.11
C VAL A 852 23.53 -26.42 19.51
N GLU A 853 24.20 -25.29 19.74
CA GLU A 853 24.64 -24.93 21.09
C GLU A 853 23.41 -24.67 21.99
N PRO A 854 23.38 -25.20 23.23
CA PRO A 854 22.32 -24.88 24.17
C PRO A 854 22.47 -23.42 24.60
N ILE A 855 21.44 -22.60 24.35
CA ILE A 855 21.36 -21.25 24.88
C ILE A 855 21.33 -21.34 26.41
N ALA A 856 22.33 -20.77 27.07
CA ALA A 856 22.38 -20.72 28.52
C ALA A 856 21.33 -19.73 29.07
N GLU A 857 20.61 -20.13 30.10
CA GLU A 857 19.77 -19.21 30.87
C GLU A 857 20.68 -18.20 31.59
N VAL A 858 20.52 -16.91 31.26
CA VAL A 858 21.14 -15.81 32.00
C VAL A 858 20.03 -14.85 32.41
N SER A 859 19.89 -14.66 33.72
CA SER A 859 18.97 -13.71 34.32
C SER A 859 19.53 -12.28 34.26
N GLY A 860 18.71 -11.31 33.85
CA GLY A 860 19.00 -9.89 34.07
C GLY A 860 18.35 -8.99 33.02
N ASP A 861 17.40 -8.18 33.49
CA ASP A 861 16.94 -6.87 32.98
C ASP A 861 16.59 -6.69 31.48
N GLY A 862 15.51 -5.95 31.23
CA GLY A 862 15.01 -5.66 29.89
C GLY A 862 15.06 -4.18 29.54
N GLU A 863 15.13 -3.88 28.24
CA GLU A 863 14.89 -2.55 27.66
C GLU A 863 14.20 -2.73 26.28
N ASP A 864 13.59 -1.66 25.77
CA ASP A 864 12.50 -1.74 24.78
C ASP A 864 12.91 -2.00 23.31
N LEU A 865 11.96 -2.59 22.56
CA LEU A 865 12.06 -2.82 21.11
C LEU A 865 11.50 -1.64 20.30
N GLU A 866 12.36 -0.73 19.85
CA GLU A 866 11.99 0.25 18.80
C GLU A 866 11.67 -0.44 17.45
N HIS A 867 10.74 0.16 16.68
CA HIS A 867 10.43 -0.28 15.32
C HIS A 867 11.36 0.39 14.28
N PRO A 868 11.66 -0.29 13.15
CA PRO A 868 12.76 0.11 12.26
C PRO A 868 12.44 1.34 11.40
N GLN A 869 13.43 2.23 11.22
CA GLN A 869 13.41 3.29 10.22
C GLN A 869 14.33 2.99 9.02
N GLU A 870 13.94 3.49 7.85
CA GLU A 870 14.70 3.35 6.60
C GLU A 870 15.99 4.18 6.62
N ILE A 871 17.15 3.59 6.29
CA ILE A 871 18.34 4.36 5.90
C ILE A 871 18.92 3.83 4.59
N THR A 872 18.84 4.67 3.56
CA THR A 872 19.59 4.50 2.30
C THR A 872 21.00 5.07 2.43
N LYS A 873 22.03 4.40 1.88
CA LYS A 873 23.16 5.02 1.14
C LYS A 873 24.19 4.03 0.56
N PHE A 874 24.44 4.20 -0.75
CA PHE A 874 25.74 4.15 -1.44
C PHE A 874 26.86 3.19 -0.95
N ILE A 875 27.24 2.25 -1.83
CA ILE A 875 28.62 1.73 -1.91
C ILE A 875 29.21 2.08 -3.30
N LYS A 876 30.40 2.70 -3.30
CA LYS A 876 31.15 3.02 -4.53
C LYS A 876 31.91 1.76 -5.03
N LYS A 877 31.64 1.32 -6.26
CA LYS A 877 32.53 0.38 -6.99
C LYS A 877 33.56 1.15 -7.82
N LYS A 878 34.85 0.81 -7.71
CA LYS A 878 35.83 0.82 -8.81
C LYS A 878 36.87 -0.30 -8.60
N PRO A 879 37.57 -0.76 -9.65
CA PRO A 879 37.91 -2.18 -9.77
C PRO A 879 39.41 -2.49 -9.72
N SER A 880 39.74 -3.78 -9.55
CA SER A 880 41.08 -4.31 -9.79
C SER A 880 41.03 -5.63 -10.58
N LYS A 881 41.78 -5.67 -11.68
CA LYS A 881 42.07 -6.92 -12.42
C LYS A 881 43.10 -7.73 -11.63
N LYS A 882 43.01 -9.07 -11.66
CA LYS A 882 44.20 -9.93 -11.50
C LYS A 882 44.19 -11.06 -12.53
N VAL A 883 45.35 -11.27 -13.13
CA VAL A 883 45.71 -12.43 -13.96
C VAL A 883 46.71 -13.28 -13.17
N LYS A 884 46.95 -14.51 -13.61
CA LYS A 884 48.03 -15.42 -13.15
C LYS A 884 49.40 -14.68 -13.12
N LYS A 885 50.44 -15.14 -12.41
CA LYS A 885 50.92 -16.53 -12.29
C LYS A 885 52.07 -16.62 -11.25
N GLU A 886 52.22 -17.76 -10.55
CA GLU A 886 53.51 -18.28 -9.95
C GLU A 886 54.24 -17.41 -8.88
N LYS A 887 55.17 -17.90 -8.05
CA LYS A 887 55.36 -19.22 -7.37
C LYS A 887 56.35 -19.04 -6.19
N GLU A 888 56.35 -19.99 -5.24
CA GLU A 888 57.43 -20.33 -4.27
C GLU A 888 57.74 -19.44 -3.03
N LYS A 889 57.53 -20.07 -1.86
CA LYS A 889 58.47 -20.25 -0.71
C LYS A 889 58.85 -19.12 0.28
N LYS A 890 58.57 -19.47 1.54
CA LYS A 890 59.36 -19.33 2.79
C LYS A 890 59.54 -17.94 3.47
N GLU A 891 58.92 -17.89 4.66
CA GLU A 891 59.52 -17.62 5.98
C GLU A 891 59.78 -16.19 6.51
N VAL A 892 58.97 -15.85 7.52
CA VAL A 892 59.40 -15.46 8.88
C VAL A 892 59.84 -14.00 9.12
N SER A 893 58.85 -13.23 9.57
CA SER A 893 58.85 -12.38 10.79
C SER A 893 59.29 -10.91 10.73
N ARG A 894 58.58 -10.13 11.59
CA ARG A 894 59.04 -8.98 12.40
C ARG A 894 59.44 -7.66 11.70
N GLU A 895 58.44 -6.77 11.64
CA GLU A 895 58.37 -5.51 12.42
C GLU A 895 59.40 -5.30 13.57
N PRO A 896 59.68 -4.05 14.03
CA PRO A 896 58.80 -2.87 14.00
C PRO A 896 59.50 -1.52 13.64
N SER A 897 58.79 -0.41 13.94
CA SER A 897 59.29 0.95 14.28
C SER A 897 60.10 1.70 13.20
N GLU A 898 59.61 2.81 12.64
CA GLU A 898 59.50 4.15 13.27
C GLU A 898 60.86 4.79 13.62
N ALA A 899 61.19 5.95 13.03
CA ALA A 899 61.03 7.24 13.71
C ALA A 899 61.64 8.44 12.94
N ASP A 900 60.82 9.50 12.83
CA ASP A 900 61.15 10.92 13.10
C ASP A 900 61.96 11.85 12.16
N VAL A 901 61.70 13.15 12.45
CA VAL A 901 62.40 14.40 12.10
C VAL A 901 62.55 14.74 10.60
N LYS A 902 62.08 15.86 10.01
CA LYS A 902 61.73 17.26 10.38
C LYS A 902 62.68 18.25 9.67
N GLU A 903 62.25 19.51 9.63
CA GLU A 903 62.97 20.73 9.23
C GLU A 903 63.34 20.87 7.74
N GLU A 904 63.48 22.09 7.20
CA GLU A 904 62.62 23.30 7.29
C GLU A 904 63.02 24.27 6.16
N ALA A 905 62.54 25.53 6.21
CA ALA A 905 62.75 26.61 5.23
C ALA A 905 62.07 26.40 3.85
N GLY A 906 61.37 27.37 3.24
CA GLY A 906 61.29 28.82 3.51
C GLY A 906 62.38 29.59 2.74
N VAL A 907 62.16 30.77 2.16
CA VAL A 907 61.04 31.75 2.16
C VAL A 907 60.94 32.40 0.75
N PRO A 908 59.83 33.06 0.33
CA PRO A 908 59.54 33.38 -1.08
C PRO A 908 59.66 34.89 -1.44
N GLU A 909 58.91 35.35 -2.48
CA GLU A 909 58.81 36.73 -3.03
C GLU A 909 60.03 37.19 -3.88
N GLU A 910 60.01 38.01 -4.94
CA GLU A 910 59.01 38.51 -5.94
C GLU A 910 59.85 38.96 -7.21
N THR A 911 59.58 39.88 -8.16
CA THR A 911 58.52 40.89 -8.46
C THR A 911 58.37 41.16 -9.99
N LEU A 912 57.17 41.58 -10.42
CA LEU A 912 56.83 42.51 -11.53
C LEU A 912 57.56 42.48 -12.93
N LYS A 913 56.75 42.22 -13.99
CA LYS A 913 56.62 42.95 -15.29
C LYS A 913 57.76 43.11 -16.34
N GLU A 914 57.42 42.67 -17.58
CA GLU A 914 57.61 43.36 -18.89
C GLU A 914 59.06 43.57 -19.47
N VAL A 915 59.40 43.47 -20.77
CA VAL A 915 58.68 43.11 -22.03
C VAL A 915 59.67 42.85 -23.22
N LYS A 916 59.31 41.97 -24.20
CA LYS A 916 59.98 41.73 -25.54
C LYS A 916 61.40 41.07 -25.52
N ARG A 917 61.96 40.43 -26.58
CA ARG A 917 61.60 40.27 -28.02
C ARG A 917 62.30 39.05 -28.69
N GLU A 918 61.83 38.67 -29.91
CA GLU A 918 62.56 37.92 -30.99
C GLU A 918 62.87 36.40 -30.77
N LYS A 919 63.07 35.52 -31.79
CA LYS A 919 63.25 35.68 -33.27
C LYS A 919 62.81 34.44 -34.11
N LYS A 920 62.33 34.72 -35.33
CA LYS A 920 62.11 33.95 -36.60
C LYS A 920 62.46 32.44 -36.78
N GLU A 921 61.49 31.67 -37.32
CA GLU A 921 61.32 31.24 -38.75
C GLU A 921 62.50 30.61 -39.57
N PRO A 922 62.25 29.72 -40.60
CA PRO A 922 61.86 30.22 -41.95
C PRO A 922 61.05 29.31 -42.94
N SER A 923 60.31 29.96 -43.88
CA SER A 923 59.90 29.48 -45.25
C SER A 923 58.81 28.39 -45.40
N LYS A 924 58.03 28.21 -46.50
CA LYS A 924 58.04 28.68 -47.93
C LYS A 924 56.66 28.34 -48.59
N ASP A 925 56.20 28.77 -49.80
CA ASP A 925 56.02 30.11 -50.44
C ASP A 925 55.08 29.99 -51.72
N LYS A 926 54.61 31.11 -52.30
CA LYS A 926 53.71 31.36 -53.50
C LYS A 926 52.18 31.34 -53.25
N LYS A 927 51.28 32.25 -53.71
CA LYS A 927 51.04 33.12 -54.93
C LYS A 927 50.24 32.46 -56.08
N GLU A 928 49.33 33.12 -56.83
CA GLU A 928 49.18 34.56 -57.16
C GLU A 928 47.77 35.04 -57.67
N SER A 929 47.34 36.29 -57.33
CA SER A 929 46.33 37.16 -58.04
C SER A 929 44.83 36.72 -58.10
N LYS A 930 43.76 37.52 -58.36
CA LYS A 930 43.38 38.95 -58.69
C LYS A 930 41.81 39.05 -58.62
N LYS A 931 41.01 40.15 -58.68
CA LYS A 931 41.08 41.64 -58.64
C LYS A 931 39.62 42.22 -58.47
N ASP A 932 39.43 43.44 -57.94
CA ASP A 932 38.24 44.38 -58.04
C ASP A 932 36.80 43.91 -57.62
N SER A 933 35.80 44.75 -57.28
CA SER A 933 35.74 46.14 -56.75
C SER A 933 34.34 46.55 -56.19
N SER A 934 34.29 47.22 -55.04
CA SER A 934 33.30 48.18 -54.44
C SER A 934 31.81 48.36 -54.88
N LYS A 935 30.98 48.65 -53.85
CA LYS A 935 29.77 49.54 -53.78
C LYS A 935 28.33 49.02 -54.07
N GLU A 936 27.40 49.48 -53.24
CA GLU A 936 25.94 49.57 -53.49
C GLU A 936 25.59 50.74 -54.44
N PRO A 937 24.39 50.72 -55.07
CA PRO A 937 23.34 51.69 -54.68
C PRO A 937 21.88 51.15 -54.76
N LYS A 938 20.89 52.04 -54.55
CA LYS A 938 19.44 51.76 -54.39
C LYS A 938 18.59 51.84 -55.68
N GLU A 939 17.48 51.07 -55.70
CA GLU A 939 16.15 51.38 -56.34
C GLU A 939 16.13 51.69 -57.87
N PRO A 940 14.96 51.89 -58.56
CA PRO A 940 13.55 51.81 -58.15
C PRO A 940 12.63 50.92 -59.06
N LYS A 941 11.32 50.89 -58.72
CA LYS A 941 10.08 50.82 -59.55
C LYS A 941 10.08 50.22 -60.98
N ASP A 942 8.97 49.53 -61.29
CA ASP A 942 8.08 49.94 -62.41
C ASP A 942 6.59 49.62 -62.13
N ASP A 943 5.65 50.14 -62.93
CA ASP A 943 4.20 50.19 -62.64
C ASP A 943 3.31 50.09 -63.94
N THR A 944 2.01 49.94 -63.75
CA THR A 944 0.88 50.12 -64.69
C THR A 944 0.51 49.00 -65.68
N LYS A 945 -0.70 48.45 -65.48
CA LYS A 945 -1.86 48.44 -66.42
C LYS A 945 -3.04 47.64 -65.81
N LYS A 946 -4.33 47.93 -66.04
CA LYS A 946 -5.11 49.17 -66.28
C LYS A 946 -6.61 48.77 -66.37
N LYS A 947 -7.54 49.44 -65.64
CA LYS A 947 -9.00 49.52 -65.93
C LYS A 947 -9.83 48.19 -65.87
N GLU A 948 -11.16 48.14 -65.66
CA GLU A 948 -12.14 49.18 -65.30
C GLU A 948 -13.35 48.65 -64.46
N SER A 949 -14.29 49.56 -64.14
CA SER A 949 -15.56 49.50 -63.38
C SER A 949 -16.51 48.29 -63.59
N SER A 950 -17.53 47.99 -62.74
CA SER A 950 -18.46 48.94 -62.08
C SER A 950 -19.26 48.46 -60.83
N SER A 951 -19.36 49.34 -59.82
CA SER A 951 -20.52 49.74 -58.94
C SER A 951 -21.74 48.81 -58.71
N SER A 952 -22.38 48.79 -57.53
CA SER A 952 -22.97 49.98 -56.86
C SER A 952 -23.19 49.90 -55.31
N LYS A 953 -23.85 50.93 -54.74
CA LYS A 953 -24.17 51.19 -53.31
C LYS A 953 -25.45 50.40 -52.87
N GLU A 954 -25.98 50.42 -51.64
CA GLU A 954 -26.01 51.46 -50.57
C GLU A 954 -26.37 50.93 -49.15
N LYS A 955 -26.47 51.83 -48.15
CA LYS A 955 -26.81 51.53 -46.74
C LYS A 955 -28.31 51.66 -46.46
N LYS A 956 -28.88 50.84 -45.54
CA LYS A 956 -29.61 51.38 -44.35
C LYS A 956 -29.95 50.34 -43.25
N GLU A 957 -30.64 50.85 -42.22
CA GLU A 957 -30.82 50.32 -40.86
C GLU A 957 -32.06 49.40 -40.66
N LYS A 958 -32.09 48.75 -39.48
CA LYS A 958 -33.23 48.56 -38.54
C LYS A 958 -34.25 47.40 -38.67
N LYS A 959 -34.35 46.71 -37.53
CA LYS A 959 -35.53 46.19 -36.78
C LYS A 959 -36.40 45.03 -37.34
N GLU A 960 -36.33 43.94 -36.56
CA GLU A 960 -37.44 43.23 -35.89
C GLU A 960 -38.38 42.24 -36.63
N LYS A 961 -38.70 41.20 -35.84
CA LYS A 961 -39.84 40.27 -35.83
C LYS A 961 -39.92 39.08 -36.82
N GLU A 962 -39.71 37.90 -36.19
CA GLU A 962 -40.63 36.75 -36.17
C GLU A 962 -40.92 35.96 -37.47
N GLY A 963 -40.36 34.74 -37.53
CA GLY A 963 -40.77 33.66 -38.44
C GLY A 963 -40.22 32.31 -37.95
N LYS A 964 -41.08 31.29 -37.88
CA LYS A 964 -40.75 29.89 -37.50
C LYS A 964 -39.92 29.20 -38.61
N GLU A 965 -39.33 28.00 -38.47
CA GLU A 965 -39.59 26.91 -37.53
C GLU A 965 -38.41 25.92 -37.40
N SER A 966 -38.31 25.21 -36.27
CA SER A 966 -37.40 24.06 -36.00
C SER A 966 -35.87 24.36 -35.99
N GLY A 967 -35.03 23.61 -35.29
CA GLY A 967 -35.28 22.56 -34.28
C GLY A 967 -34.01 22.35 -33.44
N ASP A 968 -34.14 22.21 -32.12
CA ASP A 968 -33.03 22.34 -31.17
C ASP A 968 -32.93 21.16 -30.18
N LYS A 969 -31.71 20.64 -29.99
CA LYS A 969 -31.20 20.26 -28.66
C LYS A 969 -29.69 20.05 -28.63
N LYS A 970 -29.10 20.37 -27.47
CA LYS A 970 -27.66 20.54 -27.22
C LYS A 970 -27.37 20.27 -25.73
N VAL A 971 -26.09 20.33 -25.36
CA VAL A 971 -25.55 20.52 -23.99
C VAL A 971 -25.20 19.25 -23.19
N SER A 972 -24.11 19.40 -22.42
CA SER A 972 -23.38 18.43 -21.60
C SER A 972 -23.94 18.21 -20.19
N ARG A 973 -23.56 17.09 -19.56
CA ARG A 973 -23.82 16.79 -18.13
C ARG A 973 -22.87 17.53 -17.18
N LYS A 974 -23.37 17.93 -15.99
CA LYS A 974 -22.68 17.65 -14.72
C LYS A 974 -23.61 17.66 -13.48
N SER A 975 -23.44 16.64 -12.64
CA SER A 975 -23.61 16.59 -11.16
C SER A 975 -24.94 16.88 -10.44
N SER A 976 -25.23 16.00 -9.46
CA SER A 976 -25.75 16.27 -8.09
C SER A 976 -27.17 15.81 -7.67
N LEU A 977 -27.20 14.88 -6.69
CA LEU A 977 -28.19 14.73 -5.58
C LEU A 977 -29.66 14.30 -5.89
N LYS A 978 -30.49 13.81 -4.95
CA LYS A 978 -30.35 12.81 -3.83
C LYS A 978 -31.77 12.50 -3.24
N VAL A 979 -31.93 11.39 -2.50
CA VAL A 979 -33.01 11.07 -1.50
C VAL A 979 -34.29 10.29 -1.97
N LYS A 980 -34.47 9.14 -1.31
CA LYS A 980 -35.68 8.33 -0.90
C LYS A 980 -37.07 8.58 -1.51
N GLU A 981 -37.81 7.47 -1.71
CA GLU A 981 -39.05 7.21 -0.93
C GLU A 981 -39.30 5.71 -0.63
N LYS A 982 -40.46 5.30 -0.09
CA LYS A 982 -40.64 4.05 0.70
C LYS A 982 -42.09 3.49 0.66
N LYS A 983 -42.26 2.17 0.90
CA LYS A 983 -43.53 1.37 0.99
C LYS A 983 -44.17 1.05 -0.39
N LYS A 984 -45.04 0.02 -0.56
CA LYS A 984 -45.62 -0.98 0.37
C LYS A 984 -45.92 -2.32 -0.35
N ASP A 985 -46.18 -3.37 0.42
CA ASP A 985 -46.65 -4.71 0.05
C ASP A 985 -48.13 -4.71 -0.43
N PRO A 986 -48.62 -5.80 -1.06
CA PRO A 986 -49.27 -6.85 -0.26
C PRO A 986 -49.00 -8.31 -0.71
N GLU A 987 -49.36 -9.26 0.17
CA GLU A 987 -49.46 -10.70 -0.10
C GLU A 987 -50.75 -11.08 -0.84
N ALA A 988 -50.75 -12.24 -1.54
CA ALA A 988 -51.70 -13.36 -1.39
C ALA A 988 -51.86 -14.18 -2.70
N GLY A 989 -52.18 -15.48 -2.58
CA GLY A 989 -52.78 -16.28 -3.67
C GLY A 989 -52.05 -17.59 -3.99
N GLU A 990 -52.79 -18.69 -3.92
CA GLU A 990 -52.37 -20.07 -4.25
C GLU A 990 -52.24 -20.29 -5.77
N GLY A 991 -51.45 -21.30 -6.19
CA GLY A 991 -51.26 -21.69 -7.59
C GLY A 991 -50.16 -22.72 -7.79
#